data_AF-A0A534AQZ8-F1
#
_entry.id   AF-A0A534AQZ8-F1
#
_cell.length_a   1.000
_cell.length_b   1.000
_cell.length_c   1.000
_cell.angle_alpha   90.00
_cell.angle_beta   90.00
_cell.angle_gamma   90.00
#
_symmetry.space_group_name_H-M   'P 1'
#
loop_
_entity.id
_entity.type
_entity.pdbx_description
1 polymer ?
#
loop_
_entity_poly.entity_id
_entity_poly.type
_entity_poly.pdbx_seq_one_letter_code
_entity_poly.pdbx_strand_id
1 'polypeptide(L)'
;DPTTGFFKSSAQSFWSTSSDGSKVTAGGAASQIPDWNPANAGARKLYTYIGTNAPVNPVDLTSSSSYAVTTTNGLITNAILGVATTTAHDNTINYARGEDLKDENGNTIKNEPRYAMGDPLHSQPAVVIYGGTTASPNINDAAILAATNDGYLHAFDVTNGHELWAFIPQELLGDLNAIYTNSPTSPKHYELDGSIRILKYDINGDGIVDPAAGDRVIAYFGNGRGGSMYYAVDVTSKTTPKFLWAIGPATARLAGIGQTWSTPAITRVNVSGATQNSQKFVLVFGGGYDSAEEGTSCPVTSPGCYQTSDSSGNWIYMVDALHGTVLWSSGPTGVTPLSNQPDLALARMDHAIPSDVAVLDIDGDGYADRMYVGDMAGQLWRFDIYNGSTAANLVAGGVIASLGTRDDATHTVAAARRFYNPPDVAAVTKRGTAPYFNIAIGSGYRGHPLNGSGCTPNCSTMTIQDSFYAIRDYHPFDKLAQADYNALLITHDSDANLIDITIFTNNAPPPIPAGALGWKLRLDQPGGSWVGEKVLAASSTFNDQVLFTTYTPNASVSSDPCTAGAGNNRLYAVSVFDGSPVANLNNQNNLSITDRSTTLAQGGKRQSAPAQPAARSLHVGRRGSGGLPQFQQPPQDRMERTGCQLELKRRPACRRNRPAWRAPRRAIRIACGA
;
A
#
# COMPACT_ATOMS: atom_id res chain seq x y z
N ASP A 1 -6.02 24.80 -1.73
CA ASP A 1 -7.01 25.86 -1.51
C ASP A 1 -8.30 25.17 -1.14
N PRO A 2 -8.86 25.41 0.06
CA PRO A 2 -10.07 24.72 0.53
C PRO A 2 -11.31 25.02 -0.32
N THR A 3 -11.28 26.08 -1.15
CA THR A 3 -12.38 26.47 -2.04
C THR A 3 -12.32 25.73 -3.37
N THR A 4 -11.11 25.49 -3.90
CA THR A 4 -10.93 24.91 -5.24
C THR A 4 -10.43 23.47 -5.22
N GLY A 5 -9.87 23.01 -4.09
CA GLY A 5 -9.19 21.72 -3.99
C GLY A 5 -7.77 21.69 -4.58
N PHE A 6 -7.34 22.72 -5.32
CA PHE A 6 -6.03 22.78 -5.97
C PHE A 6 -4.97 23.53 -5.14
N PHE A 7 -3.69 23.40 -5.50
CA PHE A 7 -2.64 24.24 -4.93
C PHE A 7 -2.92 25.73 -5.20
N LYS A 8 -2.64 26.58 -4.21
CA LYS A 8 -2.66 28.04 -4.43
C LYS A 8 -1.49 28.40 -5.34
N SER A 9 -1.63 29.42 -6.18
CA SER A 9 -0.50 29.94 -6.96
C SER A 9 0.66 30.45 -6.08
N SER A 10 0.37 30.84 -4.84
CA SER A 10 1.36 31.22 -3.83
C SER A 10 1.83 30.07 -2.94
N ALA A 11 1.46 28.82 -3.24
CA ALA A 11 2.03 27.67 -2.54
C ALA A 11 3.51 27.52 -2.92
N GLN A 12 4.29 27.00 -1.98
CA GLN A 12 5.71 26.73 -2.14
C GLN A 12 5.97 25.33 -1.60
N SER A 13 6.56 24.45 -2.41
CA SER A 13 7.03 23.16 -1.90
C SER A 13 8.19 23.36 -0.93
N PHE A 14 8.35 22.42 0.01
CA PHE A 14 9.28 22.56 1.14
C PHE A 14 10.74 22.83 0.73
N TRP A 15 11.23 22.20 -0.35
CA TRP A 15 12.58 22.39 -0.88
C TRP A 15 12.69 23.43 -1.99
N SER A 16 11.59 24.03 -2.42
CA SER A 16 11.60 25.04 -3.48
C SER A 16 12.18 26.35 -2.97
N THR A 17 12.99 27.03 -3.78
CA THR A 17 13.54 28.36 -3.45
C THR A 17 12.50 29.48 -3.53
N SER A 18 11.38 29.25 -4.25
CA SER A 18 10.31 30.23 -4.45
C SER A 18 8.95 29.53 -4.61
N SER A 19 7.86 30.31 -4.59
CA SER A 19 6.51 29.77 -4.82
C SER A 19 6.39 29.14 -6.21
N ASP A 20 6.05 27.86 -6.24
CA ASP A 20 5.90 27.01 -7.42
C ASP A 20 4.43 26.69 -7.74
N GLY A 21 3.53 26.84 -6.77
CA GLY A 21 2.10 26.63 -6.94
C GLY A 21 1.79 25.21 -7.41
N SER A 22 1.20 25.06 -8.59
CA SER A 22 0.90 23.77 -9.21
C SER A 22 1.90 23.36 -10.30
N LYS A 23 3.00 24.11 -10.48
CA LYS A 23 3.98 23.86 -11.54
C LYS A 23 5.01 22.84 -11.06
N VAL A 24 4.84 21.58 -11.44
CA VAL A 24 5.70 20.47 -11.01
C VAL A 24 7.17 20.63 -11.43
N THR A 25 7.46 21.35 -12.52
CA THR A 25 8.82 21.60 -13.01
C THR A 25 9.54 22.75 -12.29
N ALA A 26 8.85 23.50 -11.44
CA ALA A 26 9.39 24.70 -10.82
C ALA A 26 9.81 24.51 -9.35
N GLY A 27 9.72 23.29 -8.81
CA GLY A 27 9.94 23.07 -7.39
C GLY A 27 10.00 21.61 -6.94
N GLY A 28 9.94 21.42 -5.61
CA GLY A 28 10.03 20.10 -4.98
C GLY A 28 11.39 19.43 -5.19
N ALA A 29 11.43 18.10 -5.03
CA ALA A 29 12.66 17.31 -5.15
C ALA A 29 13.28 17.40 -6.56
N ALA A 30 12.44 17.47 -7.60
CA ALA A 30 12.88 17.56 -8.99
C ALA A 30 13.80 18.78 -9.23
N SER A 31 13.47 19.93 -8.61
CA SER A 31 14.30 21.14 -8.67
C SER A 31 15.63 21.07 -7.93
N GLN A 32 15.85 20.00 -7.14
CA GLN A 32 17.04 19.77 -6.33
C GLN A 32 17.89 18.60 -6.85
N ILE A 33 17.48 17.98 -7.97
CA ILE A 33 18.27 16.95 -8.64
C ILE A 33 19.63 17.55 -9.03
N PRO A 34 20.76 16.89 -8.71
CA PRO A 34 22.08 17.39 -9.08
C PRO A 34 22.22 17.59 -10.59
N ASP A 35 22.93 18.65 -10.96
CA ASP A 35 23.17 19.01 -12.35
C ASP A 35 23.74 17.84 -13.16
N TRP A 36 23.27 17.73 -14.40
CA TRP A 36 23.95 16.94 -15.40
C TRP A 36 25.34 17.56 -15.68
N ASN A 37 26.38 16.72 -15.71
CA ASN A 37 27.72 17.14 -16.11
C ASN A 37 28.37 16.08 -17.05
N PRO A 38 28.83 16.48 -18.25
CA PRO A 38 29.47 15.58 -19.20
C PRO A 38 30.81 15.01 -18.71
N ALA A 39 31.51 15.70 -17.80
CA ALA A 39 32.81 15.29 -17.24
C ALA A 39 32.70 14.42 -15.96
N ASN A 40 31.48 14.08 -15.51
CA ASN A 40 31.18 13.21 -14.35
C ASN A 40 31.70 13.64 -12.96
N ALA A 41 32.54 14.69 -12.84
CA ALA A 41 32.92 15.23 -11.55
C ALA A 41 31.77 16.07 -10.96
N GLY A 42 31.11 15.55 -9.91
CA GLY A 42 29.98 16.22 -9.24
C GLY A 42 28.61 16.04 -9.90
N ALA A 43 28.49 15.15 -10.89
CA ALA A 43 27.24 14.84 -11.60
C ALA A 43 26.27 13.97 -10.78
N ARG A 44 24.97 14.01 -11.13
CA ARG A 44 23.93 13.08 -10.66
C ARG A 44 24.42 11.62 -10.61
N LYS A 45 24.28 10.98 -9.44
CA LYS A 45 24.70 9.59 -9.20
C LYS A 45 23.61 8.61 -9.59
N LEU A 46 23.65 8.12 -10.82
CA LEU A 46 22.74 7.08 -11.32
C LEU A 46 23.45 5.73 -11.42
N TYR A 47 22.90 4.72 -10.77
CA TYR A 47 23.46 3.38 -10.68
C TYR A 47 22.56 2.32 -11.31
N THR A 48 23.17 1.22 -11.75
CA THR A 48 22.51 -0.01 -12.19
C THR A 48 23.38 -1.22 -11.85
N TYR A 49 22.80 -2.41 -11.83
CA TYR A 49 23.52 -3.67 -11.68
C TYR A 49 23.19 -4.60 -12.84
N ILE A 50 24.17 -4.82 -13.74
CA ILE A 50 24.04 -5.74 -14.87
C ILE A 50 24.77 -7.03 -14.51
N GLY A 51 24.02 -8.11 -14.29
CA GLY A 51 24.58 -9.37 -13.81
C GLY A 51 23.53 -10.38 -13.39
N THR A 52 23.95 -11.34 -12.56
CA THR A 52 23.04 -12.37 -12.01
C THR A 52 22.09 -11.76 -11.00
N ASN A 53 20.78 -11.96 -11.17
CA ASN A 53 19.75 -11.38 -10.32
C ASN A 53 19.88 -11.68 -8.83
N ALA A 54 20.57 -12.74 -8.42
CA ALA A 54 20.97 -12.96 -7.03
C ALA A 54 22.50 -13.15 -6.96
N PRO A 55 23.29 -12.06 -6.84
CA PRO A 55 24.74 -12.18 -6.68
C PRO A 55 25.10 -12.95 -5.40
N VAL A 56 26.26 -13.61 -5.40
CA VAL A 56 26.74 -14.38 -4.25
C VAL A 56 26.93 -13.51 -3.00
N ASN A 57 27.33 -12.25 -3.19
CA ASN A 57 27.48 -11.26 -2.13
C ASN A 57 26.77 -9.96 -2.53
N PRO A 58 26.29 -9.17 -1.55
CA PRO A 58 25.80 -7.81 -1.78
C PRO A 58 26.80 -6.98 -2.59
N VAL A 59 26.32 -6.29 -3.63
CA VAL A 59 27.15 -5.52 -4.56
C VAL A 59 27.06 -4.04 -4.23
N ASP A 60 28.16 -3.44 -3.77
CA ASP A 60 28.27 -1.99 -3.57
C ASP A 60 28.27 -1.27 -4.92
N LEU A 61 27.19 -0.56 -5.21
CA LEU A 61 27.00 0.14 -6.47
C LEU A 61 27.94 1.34 -6.65
N THR A 62 28.58 1.80 -5.57
CA THR A 62 29.55 2.89 -5.61
C THR A 62 30.99 2.42 -5.88
N SER A 63 31.23 1.11 -5.81
CA SER A 63 32.58 0.53 -5.83
C SER A 63 33.26 0.50 -7.19
N SER A 64 32.51 0.65 -8.29
CA SER A 64 33.03 0.53 -9.66
C SER A 64 32.25 1.39 -10.64
N SER A 65 32.94 1.92 -11.66
CA SER A 65 32.31 2.62 -12.78
C SER A 65 31.43 1.71 -13.64
N SER A 66 31.59 0.38 -13.54
CA SER A 66 30.72 -0.59 -14.22
C SER A 66 29.28 -0.61 -13.71
N TYR A 67 29.02 -0.02 -12.54
CA TYR A 67 27.67 0.15 -11.99
C TYR A 67 27.10 1.54 -12.23
N ALA A 68 27.89 2.48 -12.74
CA ALA A 68 27.41 3.81 -13.06
C ALA A 68 26.69 3.81 -14.42
N VAL A 69 25.53 4.46 -14.51
CA VAL A 69 24.86 4.68 -15.79
C VAL A 69 25.51 5.87 -16.47
N THR A 70 26.53 5.60 -17.29
CA THR A 70 27.32 6.59 -18.02
C THR A 70 27.61 6.11 -19.44
N THR A 71 27.89 7.03 -20.35
CA THR A 71 28.25 6.70 -21.75
C THR A 71 29.55 5.90 -21.85
N THR A 72 30.38 5.94 -20.81
CA THR A 72 31.64 5.19 -20.69
C THR A 72 31.47 3.80 -20.09
N ASN A 73 30.29 3.43 -19.58
CA ASN A 73 30.05 2.10 -19.04
C ASN A 73 29.83 1.09 -20.17
N GLY A 74 30.88 0.35 -20.52
CA GLY A 74 30.84 -0.63 -21.62
C GLY A 74 29.91 -1.83 -21.40
N LEU A 75 29.33 -2.02 -20.21
CA LEU A 75 28.29 -3.03 -19.98
C LEU A 75 26.92 -2.58 -20.50
N ILE A 76 26.66 -1.27 -20.53
CA ILE A 76 25.45 -0.73 -21.14
C ILE A 76 25.72 -0.68 -22.64
N THR A 77 25.06 -1.56 -23.38
CA THR A 77 25.28 -1.68 -24.83
C THR A 77 24.10 -1.13 -25.61
N ASN A 78 24.31 -0.85 -26.90
CA ASN A 78 23.23 -0.52 -27.84
C ASN A 78 22.08 -1.54 -27.78
N ALA A 79 22.40 -2.82 -27.62
CA ALA A 79 21.40 -3.89 -27.54
C ALA A 79 20.56 -3.81 -26.25
N ILE A 80 21.18 -3.50 -25.10
CA ILE A 80 20.46 -3.34 -23.83
C ILE A 80 19.49 -2.16 -23.90
N LEU A 81 19.91 -1.03 -24.49
CA LEU A 81 19.07 0.16 -24.62
C LEU A 81 18.07 0.08 -25.80
N GLY A 82 18.12 -0.96 -26.62
CA GLY A 82 17.28 -1.08 -27.81
C GLY A 82 17.53 -0.01 -28.88
N VAL A 83 18.78 0.45 -29.05
CA VAL A 83 19.17 1.51 -30.00
C VAL A 83 20.15 1.00 -31.07
N ALA A 84 20.21 1.68 -32.21
CA ALA A 84 21.00 1.23 -33.36
C ALA A 84 22.41 1.86 -33.47
N THR A 85 22.64 3.04 -32.86
CA THR A 85 23.88 3.81 -33.06
C THR A 85 24.48 4.25 -31.73
N THR A 86 25.79 4.48 -31.70
CA THR A 86 26.50 5.03 -30.54
C THR A 86 25.95 6.40 -30.14
N THR A 87 25.57 7.23 -31.11
CA THR A 87 24.94 8.53 -30.82
C THR A 87 23.60 8.37 -30.10
N ALA A 88 22.76 7.42 -30.53
CA ALA A 88 21.49 7.14 -29.86
C ALA A 88 21.71 6.58 -28.45
N HIS A 89 22.71 5.71 -28.28
CA HIS A 89 23.14 5.20 -26.98
C HIS A 89 23.53 6.33 -26.02
N ASP A 90 24.42 7.22 -26.45
CA ASP A 90 24.91 8.31 -25.60
C ASP A 90 23.80 9.31 -25.26
N ASN A 91 22.93 9.61 -26.23
CA ASN A 91 21.77 10.49 -26.02
C ASN A 91 20.78 9.90 -25.01
N THR A 92 20.44 8.60 -25.13
CA THR A 92 19.53 7.93 -24.19
C THR A 92 20.10 7.97 -22.76
N ILE A 93 21.40 7.68 -22.60
CA ILE A 93 22.05 7.70 -21.29
C ILE A 93 22.11 9.12 -20.73
N ASN A 94 22.48 10.12 -21.53
CA ASN A 94 22.57 11.48 -21.03
C ASN A 94 21.19 12.06 -20.69
N TYR A 95 20.15 11.76 -21.47
CA TYR A 95 18.78 12.13 -21.15
C TYR A 95 18.33 11.51 -19.82
N ALA A 96 18.61 10.22 -19.61
CA ALA A 96 18.36 9.50 -18.35
C ALA A 96 19.09 10.14 -17.17
N ARG A 97 20.30 10.65 -17.39
CA ARG A 97 21.10 11.38 -16.38
C ARG A 97 20.64 12.83 -16.16
N GLY A 98 19.72 13.34 -16.99
CA GLY A 98 19.14 14.67 -16.87
C GLY A 98 19.74 15.73 -17.79
N GLU A 99 20.26 15.39 -18.98
CA GLU A 99 20.57 16.38 -20.02
C GLU A 99 19.30 16.79 -20.79
N ASP A 100 19.06 18.09 -20.99
CA ASP A 100 17.93 18.61 -21.77
C ASP A 100 18.16 18.54 -23.29
N LEU A 101 18.40 17.33 -23.81
CA LEU A 101 18.65 17.11 -25.25
C LEU A 101 17.49 17.55 -26.16
N LYS A 102 16.28 17.70 -25.59
CA LYS A 102 15.05 17.98 -26.31
C LYS A 102 14.60 19.44 -26.21
N ASP A 103 15.30 20.30 -25.46
CA ASP A 103 14.89 21.69 -25.22
C ASP A 103 13.46 21.75 -24.65
N GLU A 104 13.21 20.98 -23.59
CA GLU A 104 11.88 20.83 -22.97
C GLU A 104 11.34 22.16 -22.42
N ASN A 105 12.23 23.10 -22.09
CA ASN A 105 11.87 24.44 -21.62
C ASN A 105 11.74 25.48 -22.76
N GLY A 106 12.15 25.14 -23.99
CA GLY A 106 12.03 25.99 -25.18
C GLY A 106 12.95 27.21 -25.21
N ASN A 107 14.06 27.20 -24.47
CA ASN A 107 15.03 28.30 -24.39
C ASN A 107 16.16 28.19 -25.43
N THR A 108 16.16 27.13 -26.27
CA THR A 108 17.15 26.80 -27.32
C THR A 108 18.50 26.26 -26.82
N ILE A 109 18.66 26.04 -25.52
CA ILE A 109 19.85 25.47 -24.88
C ILE A 109 19.56 23.98 -24.62
N LYS A 110 20.46 23.11 -25.07
CA LYS A 110 20.28 21.64 -24.98
C LYS A 110 21.31 20.93 -24.12
N ASN A 111 22.39 21.63 -23.79
CA ASN A 111 23.49 21.15 -22.96
C ASN A 111 23.34 21.71 -21.54
N GLU A 112 22.15 21.58 -20.98
CA GLU A 112 21.81 22.05 -19.64
C GLU A 112 21.05 20.97 -18.84
N PRO A 113 20.95 21.13 -17.51
CA PRO A 113 20.19 20.19 -16.68
C PRO A 113 18.68 20.23 -16.96
N ARG A 114 18.09 19.03 -17.02
CA ARG A 114 16.66 18.76 -17.09
C ARG A 114 16.14 18.38 -15.70
N TYR A 115 15.45 19.31 -15.04
CA TYR A 115 14.87 19.10 -13.71
C TYR A 115 13.48 18.47 -13.79
N ALA A 116 13.43 17.22 -14.19
CA ALA A 116 12.18 16.47 -14.17
C ALA A 116 12.38 15.02 -13.74
N MET A 117 11.31 14.48 -13.16
CA MET A 117 11.26 13.19 -12.48
C MET A 117 9.92 12.55 -12.79
N GLY A 118 9.94 11.24 -13.04
CA GLY A 118 8.74 10.44 -13.25
C GLY A 118 7.79 10.48 -12.07
N ASP A 119 6.53 10.15 -12.32
CA ASP A 119 5.50 10.23 -11.29
C ASP A 119 5.50 8.98 -10.38
N PRO A 120 5.52 9.13 -9.05
CA PRO A 120 5.24 8.06 -8.11
C PRO A 120 3.72 7.84 -8.02
N LEU A 121 3.15 7.03 -8.92
CA LEU A 121 1.69 6.91 -9.05
C LEU A 121 1.08 6.01 -7.96
N HIS A 122 1.53 4.75 -7.87
CA HIS A 122 1.09 3.82 -6.83
C HIS A 122 2.13 3.61 -5.73
N SER A 123 3.38 4.05 -5.94
CA SER A 123 4.42 3.99 -4.92
C SER A 123 4.33 5.16 -3.94
N GLN A 124 4.19 4.85 -2.65
CA GLN A 124 4.34 5.85 -1.59
C GLN A 124 5.83 5.99 -1.21
N PRO A 125 6.39 7.21 -1.15
CA PRO A 125 7.75 7.42 -0.66
C PRO A 125 7.94 6.91 0.76
N ALA A 126 9.09 6.27 1.03
CA ALA A 126 9.46 5.74 2.33
C ALA A 126 10.51 6.63 3.00
N VAL A 127 10.32 6.95 4.28
CA VAL A 127 11.30 7.68 5.08
C VAL A 127 12.09 6.68 5.91
N VAL A 128 13.42 6.71 5.79
CA VAL A 128 14.35 5.94 6.61
C VAL A 128 15.05 6.87 7.59
N ILE A 129 14.99 6.55 8.88
CA ILE A 129 15.71 7.28 9.94
C ILE A 129 16.86 6.39 10.42
N TYR A 130 18.09 6.88 10.20
CA TYR A 130 19.35 6.22 10.53
C TYR A 130 19.82 6.53 11.94
N GLY A 131 19.41 7.64 12.54
CA GLY A 131 19.85 7.96 13.89
C GLY A 131 19.19 9.17 14.51
N GLY A 132 19.63 9.45 15.75
CA GLY A 132 18.97 10.35 16.67
C GLY A 132 17.97 9.63 17.56
N THR A 133 17.76 10.18 18.77
CA THR A 133 16.76 9.68 19.71
C THR A 133 15.65 10.71 19.85
N THR A 134 14.52 10.36 20.49
CA THR A 134 13.49 11.37 20.82
C THR A 134 14.06 12.52 21.66
N ALA A 135 15.08 12.24 22.50
CA ALA A 135 15.75 13.24 23.32
C ALA A 135 16.81 14.07 22.55
N SER A 136 17.33 13.54 21.44
CA SER A 136 18.33 14.18 20.60
C SER A 136 18.12 13.80 19.13
N PRO A 137 17.06 14.32 18.48
CA PRO A 137 16.76 13.97 17.10
C PRO A 137 17.86 14.52 16.18
N ASN A 138 18.25 13.73 15.18
CA ASN A 138 19.18 14.18 14.14
C ASN A 138 18.47 14.15 12.79
N ILE A 139 17.89 15.29 12.40
CA ILE A 139 17.19 15.40 11.12
C ILE A 139 18.10 15.17 9.90
N ASN A 140 19.42 15.35 10.06
CA ASN A 140 20.39 15.09 8.98
C ASN A 140 20.64 13.59 8.75
N ASP A 141 20.09 12.74 9.62
CA ASP A 141 20.28 11.30 9.60
C ASP A 141 19.02 10.56 9.14
N ALA A 142 18.34 11.12 8.15
CA ALA A 142 17.22 10.49 7.47
C ALA A 142 17.35 10.64 5.94
N ALA A 143 16.74 9.70 5.22
CA ALA A 143 16.64 9.74 3.76
C ALA A 143 15.21 9.40 3.33
N ILE A 144 14.77 9.97 2.22
CA ILE A 144 13.51 9.60 1.55
C ILE A 144 13.84 8.74 0.35
N LEU A 145 13.23 7.55 0.27
CA LEU A 145 13.24 6.72 -0.91
C LEU A 145 11.94 6.92 -1.69
N ALA A 146 12.02 7.09 -3.01
CA ALA A 146 10.86 7.20 -3.87
C ALA A 146 11.08 6.43 -5.17
N ALA A 147 10.11 5.60 -5.56
CA ALA A 147 10.13 4.88 -6.83
C ALA A 147 9.24 5.62 -7.84
N THR A 148 9.69 5.70 -9.09
CA THR A 148 9.02 6.47 -10.14
C THR A 148 8.78 5.62 -11.39
N ASN A 149 7.75 6.00 -12.16
CA ASN A 149 7.48 5.43 -13.48
C ASN A 149 8.50 5.86 -14.55
N ASP A 150 9.66 6.44 -14.18
CA ASP A 150 10.82 6.48 -15.09
C ASP A 150 11.73 5.25 -14.89
N GLY A 151 11.40 4.37 -13.94
CA GLY A 151 12.17 3.17 -13.60
C GLY A 151 13.23 3.38 -12.53
N TYR A 152 13.22 4.52 -11.84
CA TYR A 152 14.21 4.84 -10.82
C TYR A 152 13.69 4.63 -9.40
N LEU A 153 14.51 4.02 -8.56
CA LEU A 153 14.47 4.21 -7.10
C LEU A 153 15.41 5.36 -6.76
N HIS A 154 14.85 6.49 -6.34
CA HIS A 154 15.57 7.67 -5.90
C HIS A 154 15.79 7.63 -4.38
N ALA A 155 16.92 8.17 -3.92
CA ALA A 155 17.15 8.51 -2.52
C ALA A 155 17.42 10.01 -2.38
N PHE A 156 16.72 10.69 -1.50
CA PHE A 156 16.84 12.13 -1.25
C PHE A 156 17.25 12.42 0.18
N ASP A 157 18.08 13.44 0.36
CA ASP A 157 18.33 14.03 1.67
C ASP A 157 17.09 14.79 2.13
N VAL A 158 16.61 14.50 3.34
CA VAL A 158 15.37 15.10 3.86
C VAL A 158 15.46 16.61 4.07
N THR A 159 16.67 17.14 4.27
CA THR A 159 16.86 18.53 4.70
C THR A 159 16.79 19.51 3.54
N ASN A 160 17.37 19.14 2.40
CA ASN A 160 17.52 20.01 1.24
C ASN A 160 16.90 19.44 -0.04
N GLY A 161 16.44 18.19 -0.03
CA GLY A 161 15.84 17.55 -1.20
C GLY A 161 16.84 17.10 -2.26
N HIS A 162 18.15 17.23 -2.03
CA HIS A 162 19.16 16.76 -2.97
C HIS A 162 19.09 15.25 -3.13
N GLU A 163 19.09 14.79 -4.38
CA GLU A 163 19.18 13.37 -4.71
C GLU A 163 20.58 12.85 -4.34
N LEU A 164 20.63 11.94 -3.38
CA LEU A 164 21.85 11.26 -2.94
C LEU A 164 22.34 10.27 -3.99
N TRP A 165 21.39 9.54 -4.59
CA TRP A 165 21.60 8.59 -5.68
C TRP A 165 20.24 8.18 -6.27
N ALA A 166 20.28 7.64 -7.48
CA ALA A 166 19.18 6.91 -8.10
C ALA A 166 19.66 5.53 -8.57
N PHE A 167 18.77 4.53 -8.54
CA PHE A 167 19.04 3.18 -9.02
C PHE A 167 18.00 2.78 -10.06
N ILE A 168 18.45 2.24 -11.19
CA ILE A 168 17.60 1.60 -12.20
C ILE A 168 17.95 0.10 -12.32
N PRO A 169 16.97 -0.80 -12.11
CA PRO A 169 17.15 -2.22 -12.38
C PRO A 169 17.55 -2.50 -13.82
N GLN A 170 18.36 -3.54 -14.06
CA GLN A 170 18.83 -3.87 -15.41
C GLN A 170 17.69 -4.19 -16.38
N GLU A 171 16.60 -4.76 -15.88
CA GLU A 171 15.41 -5.11 -16.65
C GLU A 171 14.74 -3.89 -17.29
N LEU A 172 14.95 -2.70 -16.72
CA LEU A 172 14.32 -1.44 -17.15
C LEU A 172 15.27 -0.56 -17.99
N LEU A 173 16.54 -0.98 -18.19
CA LEU A 173 17.49 -0.20 -18.99
C LEU A 173 17.04 -0.04 -20.45
N GLY A 174 16.34 -1.05 -20.99
CA GLY A 174 15.78 -0.99 -22.35
C GLY A 174 14.67 0.04 -22.50
N ASP A 175 13.97 0.37 -21.42
CA ASP A 175 12.84 1.31 -21.42
C ASP A 175 13.30 2.77 -21.43
N LEU A 176 14.57 3.04 -21.07
CA LEU A 176 15.15 4.39 -21.14
C LEU A 176 15.03 5.03 -22.52
N ASN A 177 15.09 4.24 -23.59
CA ASN A 177 14.89 4.74 -24.95
C ASN A 177 13.42 5.07 -25.24
N ALA A 178 12.46 4.35 -24.65
CA ALA A 178 11.05 4.69 -24.76
C ALA A 178 10.76 6.02 -24.05
N ILE A 179 11.31 6.20 -22.85
CA ILE A 179 11.25 7.46 -22.08
C ILE A 179 11.90 8.59 -22.88
N TYR A 180 13.11 8.38 -23.41
CA TYR A 180 13.80 9.38 -24.21
C TYR A 180 13.04 9.73 -25.48
N THR A 181 12.55 8.76 -26.26
CA THR A 181 11.83 9.05 -27.52
C THR A 181 10.47 9.69 -27.26
N ASN A 182 9.81 9.32 -26.16
CA ASN A 182 8.49 9.81 -25.73
C ASN A 182 7.46 9.77 -26.87
N SER A 183 7.39 8.62 -27.55
CA SER A 183 6.42 8.41 -28.62
C SER A 183 5.00 8.43 -28.06
N PRO A 184 4.00 9.03 -28.73
CA PRO A 184 2.62 9.02 -28.24
C PRO A 184 2.10 7.58 -28.15
N THR A 185 1.93 7.04 -26.94
CA THR A 185 1.38 5.71 -26.67
C THR A 185 -0.02 5.83 -26.06
N SER A 186 -0.89 4.86 -26.35
CA SER A 186 -2.25 4.78 -25.79
C SER A 186 -2.25 4.35 -24.31
N PRO A 187 -1.43 3.36 -23.87
CA PRO A 187 -1.22 3.10 -22.45
C PRO A 187 -0.08 3.94 -21.88
N LYS A 188 -0.26 4.44 -20.65
CA LYS A 188 0.81 5.04 -19.84
C LYS A 188 1.94 4.02 -19.63
N HIS A 189 3.19 4.48 -19.65
CA HIS A 189 4.35 3.72 -19.22
C HIS A 189 4.32 3.53 -17.69
N TYR A 190 4.59 2.30 -17.26
CA TYR A 190 4.71 1.90 -15.86
C TYR A 190 5.98 1.09 -15.70
N GLU A 191 6.85 1.53 -14.81
CA GLU A 191 8.18 0.94 -14.62
C GLU A 191 8.33 0.50 -13.17
N LEU A 192 8.77 1.39 -12.27
CA LEU A 192 8.76 1.13 -10.82
C LEU A 192 7.57 1.81 -10.16
N ASP A 193 6.47 1.06 -10.05
CA ASP A 193 5.19 1.55 -9.55
C ASP A 193 4.74 0.86 -8.25
N GLY A 194 5.49 -0.14 -7.77
CA GLY A 194 5.17 -0.86 -6.53
C GLY A 194 5.47 -0.05 -5.25
N SER A 195 4.77 -0.38 -4.17
CA SER A 195 5.04 0.18 -2.82
C SER A 195 6.46 -0.16 -2.35
N ILE A 196 7.09 0.78 -1.64
CA ILE A 196 8.38 0.56 -0.98
C ILE A 196 8.15 0.03 0.45
N ARG A 197 8.86 -1.03 0.83
CA ARG A 197 8.90 -1.56 2.20
C ARG A 197 10.32 -1.52 2.74
N ILE A 198 10.44 -1.11 4.00
CA ILE A 198 11.72 -1.01 4.69
C ILE A 198 11.77 -2.05 5.80
N LEU A 199 12.78 -2.93 5.76
CA LEU A 199 13.23 -3.68 6.92
C LEU A 199 14.34 -2.87 7.59
N LYS A 200 14.06 -2.31 8.77
CA LYS A 200 15.10 -1.81 9.68
C LYS A 200 15.25 -2.85 10.79
N TYR A 201 16.43 -3.43 10.88
CA TYR A 201 16.80 -4.34 11.94
C TYR A 201 17.92 -3.72 12.75
N ASP A 202 17.56 -3.22 13.92
CA ASP A 202 18.44 -2.64 14.93
C ASP A 202 18.64 -3.72 16.02
N ILE A 203 19.85 -4.27 16.10
CA ILE A 203 20.19 -5.41 16.95
C ILE A 203 20.27 -5.00 18.41
N ASN A 204 20.80 -3.80 18.69
CA ASN A 204 21.06 -3.35 20.04
C ASN A 204 19.88 -2.52 20.61
N GLY A 205 18.95 -2.09 19.77
CA GLY A 205 17.73 -1.38 20.12
C GLY A 205 17.94 0.09 20.54
N ASP A 206 19.07 0.71 20.17
CA ASP A 206 19.40 2.08 20.56
C ASP A 206 18.77 3.16 19.63
N GLY A 207 18.12 2.72 18.54
CA GLY A 207 17.46 3.56 17.55
C GLY A 207 18.39 4.10 16.46
N ILE A 208 19.70 3.89 16.60
CA ILE A 208 20.76 4.28 15.68
C ILE A 208 21.08 3.08 14.79
N VAL A 209 21.33 3.33 13.52
CA VAL A 209 21.76 2.32 12.56
C VAL A 209 23.28 2.30 12.57
N ASP A 210 23.86 1.31 13.25
CA ASP A 210 25.29 1.04 13.24
C ASP A 210 25.60 -0.31 12.55
N PRO A 211 26.16 -0.28 11.33
CA PRO A 211 26.60 -1.50 10.66
C PRO A 211 27.57 -2.36 11.49
N ALA A 212 28.37 -1.75 12.38
CA ALA A 212 29.33 -2.42 13.25
C ALA A 212 28.64 -3.15 14.42
N ALA A 213 27.48 -2.67 14.88
CA ALA A 213 26.58 -3.39 15.79
C ALA A 213 25.80 -4.53 15.08
N GLY A 214 25.88 -4.57 13.74
CA GLY A 214 25.21 -5.55 12.89
C GLY A 214 23.85 -5.08 12.37
N ASP A 215 23.52 -3.81 12.57
CA ASP A 215 22.24 -3.25 12.13
C ASP A 215 22.16 -3.19 10.62
N ARG A 216 20.95 -3.34 10.09
CA ARG A 216 20.69 -3.33 8.65
C ARG A 216 19.44 -2.55 8.31
N VAL A 217 19.49 -1.86 7.18
CA VAL A 217 18.30 -1.27 6.55
C VAL A 217 18.22 -1.77 5.12
N ILE A 218 17.10 -2.38 4.75
CA ILE A 218 16.88 -2.95 3.42
C ILE A 218 15.58 -2.42 2.86
N ALA A 219 15.65 -1.91 1.63
CA ALA A 219 14.50 -1.46 0.86
C ALA A 219 14.06 -2.55 -0.11
N TYR A 220 12.78 -2.88 -0.07
CA TYR A 220 12.11 -3.77 -1.00
C TYR A 220 11.10 -2.98 -1.82
N PHE A 221 11.07 -3.21 -3.13
CA PHE A 221 10.18 -2.54 -4.06
C PHE A 221 9.94 -3.43 -5.26
N GLY A 222 8.93 -3.12 -6.07
CA GLY A 222 8.59 -3.89 -7.25
C GLY A 222 8.10 -3.01 -8.39
N ASN A 223 7.85 -3.63 -9.53
CA ASN A 223 7.33 -2.93 -10.70
C ASN A 223 5.88 -2.47 -10.56
N GLY A 224 5.08 -3.07 -9.65
CA GLY A 224 3.66 -2.77 -9.59
C GLY A 224 2.97 -3.16 -10.89
N ARG A 225 2.24 -2.22 -11.51
CA ARG A 225 1.61 -2.43 -12.83
C ARG A 225 2.61 -2.60 -13.97
N GLY A 226 3.85 -2.15 -13.79
CA GLY A 226 4.90 -2.21 -14.80
C GLY A 226 5.46 -3.61 -15.08
N GLY A 227 5.22 -4.58 -14.19
CA GLY A 227 5.78 -5.91 -14.38
C GLY A 227 5.85 -6.78 -13.13
N SER A 228 6.58 -7.89 -13.27
CA SER A 228 6.53 -9.01 -12.34
C SER A 228 7.78 -9.17 -11.47
N MET A 229 8.60 -8.12 -11.33
CA MET A 229 9.84 -8.19 -10.54
C MET A 229 9.72 -7.51 -9.18
N TYR A 230 10.34 -8.12 -8.17
CA TYR A 230 10.70 -7.48 -6.90
C TYR A 230 12.21 -7.32 -6.80
N TYR A 231 12.65 -6.30 -6.07
CA TYR A 231 14.05 -5.93 -5.89
C TYR A 231 14.34 -5.69 -4.42
N ALA A 232 15.58 -5.96 -4.01
CA ALA A 232 16.10 -5.62 -2.69
C ALA A 232 17.42 -4.86 -2.80
N VAL A 233 17.48 -3.72 -2.11
CA VAL A 233 18.68 -2.88 -1.99
C VAL A 233 18.95 -2.66 -0.50
N ASP A 234 20.14 -3.03 -0.06
CA ASP A 234 20.66 -2.66 1.25
C ASP A 234 21.00 -1.17 1.22
N VAL A 235 20.28 -0.42 2.04
CA VAL A 235 20.42 1.02 2.23
C VAL A 235 20.89 1.32 3.65
N THR A 236 21.56 0.39 4.34
CA THR A 236 22.07 0.61 5.71
C THR A 236 22.93 1.87 5.81
N SER A 237 23.63 2.22 4.71
CA SER A 237 24.23 3.53 4.52
C SER A 237 23.44 4.34 3.50
N LYS A 238 23.08 5.58 3.88
CA LYS A 238 22.28 6.47 3.03
C LYS A 238 22.95 6.85 1.69
N THR A 239 24.28 6.74 1.58
CA THR A 239 25.04 7.17 0.39
C THR A 239 25.68 6.04 -0.40
N THR A 240 25.67 4.80 0.12
CA THR A 240 26.35 3.65 -0.52
C THR A 240 25.37 2.48 -0.65
N PRO A 241 24.40 2.56 -1.57
CA PRO A 241 23.42 1.50 -1.77
C PRO A 241 24.11 0.22 -2.27
N LYS A 242 23.67 -0.94 -1.75
CA LYS A 242 24.16 -2.24 -2.21
C LYS A 242 23.01 -3.06 -2.78
N PHE A 243 23.17 -3.52 -4.02
CA PHE A 243 22.19 -4.42 -4.63
C PHE A 243 22.30 -5.80 -3.97
N LEU A 244 21.16 -6.34 -3.52
CA LEU A 244 21.08 -7.66 -2.89
C LEU A 244 20.60 -8.71 -3.88
N TRP A 245 19.40 -8.48 -4.44
CA TRP A 245 18.79 -9.39 -5.40
C TRP A 245 17.63 -8.74 -6.15
N ALA A 246 17.26 -9.37 -7.26
CA ALA A 246 16.03 -9.21 -8.01
C ALA A 246 15.38 -10.59 -8.17
N ILE A 247 14.05 -10.68 -8.09
CA ILE A 247 13.30 -11.92 -8.29
C ILE A 247 12.10 -11.68 -9.18
N GLY A 248 11.72 -12.69 -9.97
CA GLY A 248 10.57 -12.63 -10.86
C GLY A 248 10.31 -13.97 -11.56
N PRO A 249 9.62 -13.99 -12.71
CA PRO A 249 9.17 -15.23 -13.35
C PRO A 249 10.30 -16.21 -13.72
N ALA A 250 11.51 -15.70 -14.00
CA ALA A 250 12.68 -16.52 -14.31
C ALA A 250 13.37 -17.11 -13.06
N THR A 251 13.04 -16.62 -11.86
CA THR A 251 13.54 -17.16 -10.60
C THR A 251 12.90 -18.51 -10.33
N ALA A 252 13.71 -19.49 -9.92
CA ALA A 252 13.22 -20.83 -9.59
C ALA A 252 12.04 -20.75 -8.60
N ARG A 253 10.97 -21.50 -8.87
CA ARG A 253 9.73 -21.55 -8.07
C ARG A 253 8.88 -20.27 -8.07
N LEU A 254 9.18 -19.27 -8.91
CA LEU A 254 8.38 -18.05 -9.08
C LEU A 254 7.75 -17.90 -10.47
N ALA A 255 7.71 -18.96 -11.28
CA ALA A 255 7.17 -18.88 -12.65
C ALA A 255 5.70 -18.40 -12.74
N GLY A 256 4.92 -18.57 -11.67
CA GLY A 256 3.53 -18.13 -11.56
C GLY A 256 3.33 -16.71 -11.05
N ILE A 257 4.39 -15.94 -10.81
CA ILE A 257 4.28 -14.56 -10.32
C ILE A 257 3.71 -13.64 -11.42
N GLY A 258 2.67 -12.89 -11.06
CA GLY A 258 2.06 -11.86 -11.90
C GLY A 258 2.69 -10.48 -11.65
N GLN A 259 1.99 -9.43 -12.07
CA GLN A 259 2.40 -8.06 -11.80
C GLN A 259 2.46 -7.80 -10.28
N THR A 260 3.50 -7.13 -9.83
CA THR A 260 3.89 -7.04 -8.40
C THR A 260 3.09 -6.00 -7.60
N TRP A 261 1.77 -6.15 -7.59
CA TRP A 261 0.84 -5.25 -6.90
C TRP A 261 0.80 -5.49 -5.38
N SER A 262 1.05 -6.74 -4.95
CA SER A 262 1.02 -7.14 -3.54
C SER A 262 2.26 -6.62 -2.83
N THR A 263 2.09 -5.74 -1.86
CA THR A 263 3.23 -5.24 -1.11
C THR A 263 3.74 -6.32 -0.13
N PRO A 264 5.03 -6.68 -0.14
CA PRO A 264 5.54 -7.70 0.78
C PRO A 264 5.36 -7.33 2.26
N ALA A 265 4.75 -8.24 3.02
CA ALA A 265 4.76 -8.20 4.48
C ALA A 265 6.08 -8.77 4.99
N ILE A 266 6.77 -8.04 5.86
CA ILE A 266 8.02 -8.47 6.49
C ILE A 266 7.67 -9.12 7.82
N THR A 267 8.07 -10.37 8.02
CA THR A 267 7.82 -11.14 9.25
C THR A 267 8.96 -12.13 9.50
N ARG A 268 8.86 -12.96 10.53
CA ARG A 268 9.73 -14.12 10.73
C ARG A 268 8.97 -15.42 10.54
N VAL A 269 9.60 -16.37 9.84
CA VAL A 269 9.08 -17.75 9.70
C VAL A 269 10.25 -18.72 9.82
N ASN A 270 10.12 -19.71 10.69
CA ASN A 270 11.13 -20.75 10.85
C ASN A 270 10.78 -21.96 9.97
N VAL A 271 11.52 -22.16 8.88
CA VAL A 271 11.32 -23.29 7.96
C VAL A 271 12.42 -24.32 8.19
N SER A 272 12.04 -25.45 8.77
CA SER A 272 12.98 -26.51 9.11
C SER A 272 13.63 -27.12 7.87
N GLY A 273 14.95 -27.26 7.91
CA GLY A 273 15.76 -27.77 6.80
C GLY A 273 16.05 -26.77 5.68
N ALA A 274 15.47 -25.56 5.70
CA ALA A 274 15.76 -24.53 4.72
C ALA A 274 17.03 -23.73 5.09
N THR A 275 17.84 -23.41 4.08
CA THR A 275 18.90 -22.38 4.22
C THR A 275 18.22 -21.02 4.27
N GLN A 276 18.26 -20.37 5.43
CA GLN A 276 17.65 -19.06 5.67
C GLN A 276 18.66 -18.10 6.30
N ASN A 277 18.39 -16.80 6.18
CA ASN A 277 19.08 -15.79 6.97
C ASN A 277 18.95 -16.05 8.48
N SER A 278 19.94 -15.59 9.24
CA SER A 278 20.07 -15.88 10.67
C SER A 278 18.91 -15.35 11.52
N GLN A 279 18.23 -14.30 11.05
CA GLN A 279 17.09 -13.67 11.72
C GLN A 279 15.75 -14.25 11.30
N LYS A 280 15.74 -15.21 10.37
CA LYS A 280 14.55 -15.84 9.82
C LYS A 280 13.55 -14.84 9.22
N PHE A 281 14.03 -13.68 8.78
CA PHE A 281 13.17 -12.69 8.12
C PHE A 281 12.71 -13.21 6.76
N VAL A 282 11.41 -13.09 6.53
CA VAL A 282 10.73 -13.56 5.33
C VAL A 282 9.86 -12.43 4.78
N LEU A 283 9.84 -12.32 3.46
CA LEU A 283 8.88 -11.54 2.71
C LEU A 283 7.70 -12.43 2.34
N VAL A 284 6.50 -12.06 2.79
CA VAL A 284 5.24 -12.74 2.46
C VAL A 284 4.44 -11.86 1.52
N PHE A 285 4.08 -12.36 0.34
CA PHE A 285 3.29 -11.60 -0.64
C PHE A 285 2.38 -12.51 -1.46
N GLY A 286 1.27 -11.93 -1.93
CA GLY A 286 0.41 -12.53 -2.94
C GLY A 286 1.12 -12.58 -4.29
N GLY A 287 0.74 -13.53 -5.13
CA GLY A 287 1.41 -13.79 -6.40
C GLY A 287 1.31 -12.63 -7.39
N GLY A 288 0.43 -11.65 -7.15
CA GLY A 288 0.29 -10.45 -7.96
C GLY A 288 -0.96 -10.47 -8.83
N TYR A 289 -0.99 -9.56 -9.80
CA TYR A 289 -2.10 -9.35 -10.73
C TYR A 289 -1.83 -10.02 -12.08
N ASP A 290 -2.81 -10.72 -12.64
CA ASP A 290 -2.77 -11.19 -14.02
C ASP A 290 -3.39 -10.12 -14.93
N SER A 291 -2.67 -9.73 -15.99
CA SER A 291 -3.19 -8.75 -16.97
C SER A 291 -4.44 -9.23 -17.72
N ALA A 292 -4.75 -10.53 -17.71
CA ALA A 292 -5.98 -11.08 -18.27
C ALA A 292 -7.24 -10.47 -17.62
N GLU A 293 -7.16 -10.06 -16.35
CA GLU A 293 -8.23 -9.35 -15.65
C GLU A 293 -8.62 -8.04 -16.35
N GLU A 294 -7.68 -7.36 -17.03
CA GLU A 294 -7.96 -6.15 -17.85
C GLU A 294 -8.63 -6.49 -19.19
N GLY A 295 -8.31 -7.67 -19.75
CA GLY A 295 -8.82 -8.16 -21.04
C GLY A 295 -10.29 -8.60 -20.99
N THR A 296 -10.79 -8.87 -19.78
CA THR A 296 -12.22 -8.87 -19.48
C THR A 296 -12.72 -7.44 -19.46
N SER A 297 -12.76 -6.80 -20.65
CA SER A 297 -13.60 -5.63 -20.84
C SER A 297 -14.93 -6.03 -20.24
N CYS A 298 -15.45 -5.20 -19.34
CA CYS A 298 -16.72 -5.41 -18.68
C CYS A 298 -17.77 -4.67 -19.53
N PRO A 299 -18.07 -5.08 -20.78
CA PRO A 299 -18.99 -4.33 -21.61
C PRO A 299 -20.36 -4.48 -20.96
N VAL A 300 -21.07 -3.37 -21.04
CA VAL A 300 -22.47 -3.16 -20.69
C VAL A 300 -23.46 -4.23 -21.21
N THR A 301 -23.02 -5.19 -22.04
CA THR A 301 -23.88 -6.15 -22.74
C THR A 301 -23.43 -7.62 -22.66
N SER A 302 -22.41 -7.99 -21.88
CA SER A 302 -21.99 -9.41 -21.73
C SER A 302 -21.39 -9.74 -20.37
N PRO A 303 -21.48 -11.00 -19.91
CA PRO A 303 -20.98 -11.49 -18.62
C PRO A 303 -19.43 -11.45 -18.47
N GLY A 304 -18.72 -10.72 -19.32
CA GLY A 304 -17.25 -10.63 -19.35
C GLY A 304 -16.65 -9.74 -18.26
N CYS A 305 -17.22 -9.70 -17.04
CA CYS A 305 -16.61 -9.00 -15.90
C CYS A 305 -15.99 -9.98 -14.89
N TYR A 306 -16.00 -11.27 -15.19
CA TYR A 306 -15.45 -12.34 -14.38
C TYR A 306 -14.43 -13.14 -15.18
N GLN A 307 -13.22 -13.22 -14.66
CA GLN A 307 -12.15 -14.04 -15.20
C GLN A 307 -12.29 -15.45 -14.59
N THR A 308 -12.37 -16.49 -15.42
CA THR A 308 -12.64 -17.85 -14.93
C THR A 308 -11.45 -18.48 -14.22
N SER A 309 -10.24 -18.09 -14.63
CA SER A 309 -8.98 -18.53 -14.05
C SER A 309 -7.84 -17.64 -14.54
N ASP A 310 -6.83 -17.45 -13.71
CA ASP A 310 -5.60 -16.74 -14.04
C ASP A 310 -4.43 -17.69 -14.23
N SER A 311 -3.54 -17.30 -15.16
CA SER A 311 -2.33 -18.05 -15.48
C SER A 311 -1.15 -17.65 -14.60
N SER A 312 -1.26 -16.49 -13.96
CA SER A 312 -0.27 -15.89 -13.07
C SER A 312 -0.97 -15.19 -11.90
N GLY A 313 -0.22 -14.84 -10.86
CA GLY A 313 -0.74 -14.05 -9.75
C GLY A 313 -1.49 -14.83 -8.67
N ASN A 314 -1.96 -16.04 -8.98
CA ASN A 314 -2.79 -16.91 -8.14
C ASN A 314 -2.02 -17.71 -7.08
N TRP A 315 -1.03 -17.08 -6.45
CA TRP A 315 -0.09 -17.73 -5.53
C TRP A 315 0.07 -16.94 -4.23
N ILE A 316 0.68 -17.54 -3.22
CA ILE A 316 1.29 -16.84 -2.09
C ILE A 316 2.73 -17.34 -1.97
N TYR A 317 3.67 -16.42 -1.78
CA TYR A 317 5.08 -16.73 -1.66
C TYR A 317 5.64 -16.29 -0.32
N MET A 318 6.56 -17.10 0.21
CA MET A 318 7.46 -16.76 1.31
C MET A 318 8.89 -16.79 0.77
N VAL A 319 9.56 -15.64 0.77
CA VAL A 319 10.91 -15.48 0.24
C VAL A 319 11.87 -15.02 1.33
N ASP A 320 13.08 -15.56 1.36
CA ASP A 320 14.13 -15.10 2.28
C ASP A 320 14.46 -13.62 2.03
N ALA A 321 14.35 -12.80 3.07
CA ALA A 321 14.45 -11.35 2.95
C ALA A 321 15.86 -10.85 2.54
N LEU A 322 16.92 -11.64 2.75
CA LEU A 322 18.30 -11.25 2.40
C LEU A 322 18.77 -11.88 1.09
N HIS A 323 18.27 -13.07 0.75
CA HIS A 323 18.81 -13.86 -0.36
C HIS A 323 17.86 -13.98 -1.56
N GLY A 324 16.59 -13.59 -1.44
CA GLY A 324 15.62 -13.71 -2.53
C GLY A 324 15.24 -15.16 -2.87
N THR A 325 15.59 -16.13 -2.02
CA THR A 325 15.28 -17.55 -2.24
C THR A 325 13.87 -17.89 -1.76
N VAL A 326 13.08 -18.59 -2.59
CA VAL A 326 11.73 -19.06 -2.20
C VAL A 326 11.83 -20.16 -1.14
N LEU A 327 11.29 -19.88 0.04
CA LEU A 327 11.28 -20.78 1.19
C LEU A 327 10.01 -21.64 1.23
N TRP A 328 8.89 -21.05 0.85
CA TRP A 328 7.60 -21.74 0.79
C TRP A 328 6.67 -21.07 -0.24
N SER A 329 5.76 -21.83 -0.84
CA SER A 329 4.68 -21.28 -1.65
C SER A 329 3.38 -22.08 -1.57
N SER A 330 2.26 -21.38 -1.78
CA SER A 330 0.94 -21.95 -2.06
C SER A 330 0.47 -21.51 -3.43
N GLY A 331 -0.23 -22.39 -4.16
CA GLY A 331 -0.68 -22.11 -5.52
C GLY A 331 -1.65 -23.17 -6.05
N PRO A 332 -2.00 -23.10 -7.35
CA PRO A 332 -2.91 -24.03 -7.99
C PRO A 332 -2.37 -25.47 -7.96
N THR A 333 -3.30 -26.43 -8.08
CA THR A 333 -2.98 -27.82 -8.35
C THR A 333 -2.55 -28.04 -9.81
N GLY A 334 -1.75 -29.07 -10.08
CA GLY A 334 -1.42 -29.49 -11.45
C GLY A 334 -0.36 -28.65 -12.16
N VAL A 335 0.45 -27.89 -11.42
CA VAL A 335 1.53 -27.06 -11.96
C VAL A 335 2.63 -27.91 -12.60
N THR A 336 3.09 -27.48 -13.78
CA THR A 336 4.19 -28.09 -14.53
C THR A 336 5.25 -27.02 -14.89
N PRO A 337 6.56 -27.35 -14.91
CA PRO A 337 7.16 -28.63 -14.50
C PRO A 337 7.03 -28.90 -13.00
N LEU A 338 7.24 -30.16 -12.57
CA LEU A 338 7.15 -30.57 -11.16
C LEU A 338 8.05 -29.74 -10.23
N SER A 339 9.16 -29.22 -10.74
CA SER A 339 10.08 -28.34 -9.98
C SER A 339 9.47 -27.00 -9.56
N ASN A 340 8.34 -26.60 -10.14
CA ASN A 340 7.60 -25.38 -9.81
C ASN A 340 6.33 -25.65 -8.99
N GLN A 341 6.10 -26.89 -8.53
CA GLN A 341 4.94 -27.16 -7.69
C GLN A 341 4.98 -26.37 -6.38
N PRO A 342 3.83 -25.87 -5.92
CA PRO A 342 3.73 -25.26 -4.60
C PRO A 342 3.93 -26.31 -3.51
N ASP A 343 4.39 -25.86 -2.34
CA ASP A 343 4.43 -26.72 -1.15
C ASP A 343 3.01 -27.02 -0.65
N LEU A 344 2.09 -26.07 -0.82
CA LEU A 344 0.65 -26.23 -0.56
C LEU A 344 -0.15 -26.01 -1.85
N ALA A 345 -0.61 -27.09 -2.49
CA ALA A 345 -1.44 -27.01 -3.68
C ALA A 345 -2.93 -26.94 -3.31
N LEU A 346 -3.63 -25.89 -3.75
CA LEU A 346 -5.04 -25.66 -3.46
C LEU A 346 -5.82 -25.47 -4.76
N ALA A 347 -6.84 -26.31 -5.00
CA ALA A 347 -7.61 -26.29 -6.25
C ALA A 347 -8.34 -24.95 -6.50
N ARG A 348 -8.67 -24.20 -5.44
CA ARG A 348 -9.33 -22.89 -5.51
C ARG A 348 -8.36 -21.71 -5.76
N MET A 349 -7.05 -21.93 -5.76
CA MET A 349 -6.03 -20.90 -6.05
C MET A 349 -5.83 -20.75 -7.56
N ASP A 350 -6.89 -20.38 -8.25
CA ASP A 350 -6.96 -20.18 -9.70
C ASP A 350 -7.26 -18.71 -10.05
N HIS A 351 -7.30 -17.79 -9.08
CA HIS A 351 -7.50 -16.36 -9.31
C HIS A 351 -6.36 -15.56 -8.69
N ALA A 352 -5.98 -14.47 -9.36
CA ALA A 352 -4.87 -13.61 -9.01
C ALA A 352 -5.05 -12.99 -7.60
N ILE A 353 -3.93 -12.79 -6.92
CA ILE A 353 -3.87 -12.26 -5.55
C ILE A 353 -2.99 -11.00 -5.56
N PRO A 354 -3.53 -9.86 -6.02
CA PRO A 354 -2.83 -8.57 -5.97
C PRO A 354 -2.86 -7.94 -4.57
N SER A 355 -3.70 -8.46 -3.67
CA SER A 355 -3.84 -7.97 -2.29
C SER A 355 -2.58 -8.20 -1.47
N ASP A 356 -2.21 -7.25 -0.62
CA ASP A 356 -1.23 -7.46 0.44
C ASP A 356 -1.71 -8.61 1.36
N VAL A 357 -0.79 -9.43 1.86
CA VAL A 357 -1.12 -10.52 2.79
C VAL A 357 -1.13 -9.97 4.22
N ALA A 358 -2.25 -10.11 4.93
CA ALA A 358 -2.33 -9.76 6.35
C ALA A 358 -1.69 -10.88 7.19
N VAL A 359 -0.52 -10.62 7.76
CA VAL A 359 0.23 -11.59 8.58
C VAL A 359 0.12 -11.24 10.06
N LEU A 360 -0.19 -12.23 10.90
CA LEU A 360 -0.39 -12.09 12.33
C LEU A 360 0.60 -12.96 13.09
N ASP A 361 1.22 -12.37 14.11
CA ASP A 361 1.86 -13.03 15.25
C ASP A 361 0.83 -12.96 16.39
N ILE A 362 0.25 -14.10 16.75
CA ILE A 362 -0.90 -14.19 17.65
C ILE A 362 -0.43 -14.40 19.09
N ASP A 363 0.66 -15.13 19.30
CA ASP A 363 1.20 -15.43 20.63
C ASP A 363 2.33 -14.49 21.09
N GLY A 364 2.82 -13.64 20.21
CA GLY A 364 3.80 -12.60 20.50
C GLY A 364 5.25 -13.11 20.55
N ASP A 365 5.53 -14.27 19.96
CA ASP A 365 6.89 -14.84 19.92
C ASP A 365 7.79 -14.23 18.84
N GLY A 366 7.25 -13.33 18.01
CA GLY A 366 7.93 -12.66 16.91
C GLY A 366 7.89 -13.41 15.58
N TYR A 367 7.21 -14.56 15.50
CA TYR A 367 7.01 -15.34 14.30
C TYR A 367 5.56 -15.26 13.81
N ALA A 368 5.36 -15.40 12.50
CA ALA A 368 4.03 -15.41 11.93
C ALA A 368 3.29 -16.72 12.29
N ASP A 369 2.07 -16.60 12.78
CA ASP A 369 1.16 -17.71 13.07
C ASP A 369 0.05 -17.88 12.05
N ARG A 370 -0.40 -16.77 11.45
CA ARG A 370 -1.59 -16.77 10.59
C ARG A 370 -1.50 -15.75 9.48
N MET A 371 -2.09 -16.09 8.34
CA MET A 371 -2.25 -15.18 7.21
C MET A 371 -3.70 -15.11 6.74
N TYR A 372 -4.13 -13.93 6.30
CA TYR A 372 -5.38 -13.73 5.56
C TYR A 372 -5.12 -12.93 4.29
N VAL A 373 -5.82 -13.25 3.21
CA VAL A 373 -5.72 -12.50 1.96
C VAL A 373 -7.00 -12.63 1.12
N GLY A 374 -7.35 -11.58 0.39
CA GLY A 374 -8.45 -11.61 -0.58
C GLY A 374 -7.92 -11.76 -2.01
N ASP A 375 -8.70 -12.37 -2.89
CA ASP A 375 -8.35 -12.53 -4.31
C ASP A 375 -9.31 -11.82 -5.29
N MET A 376 -9.02 -11.95 -6.59
CA MET A 376 -9.79 -11.36 -7.67
C MET A 376 -11.16 -12.02 -7.93
N ALA A 377 -11.41 -13.22 -7.39
CA ALA A 377 -12.72 -13.86 -7.41
C ALA A 377 -13.63 -13.43 -6.23
N GLY A 378 -13.11 -12.58 -5.33
CA GLY A 378 -13.81 -12.20 -4.11
C GLY A 378 -13.78 -13.31 -3.05
N GLN A 379 -12.81 -14.22 -3.09
CA GLN A 379 -12.57 -15.18 -2.02
C GLN A 379 -11.73 -14.55 -0.92
N LEU A 380 -12.00 -14.94 0.32
CA LEU A 380 -11.20 -14.63 1.51
C LEU A 380 -10.54 -15.91 1.99
N TRP A 381 -9.21 -15.89 2.00
CA TRP A 381 -8.37 -17.01 2.39
C TRP A 381 -7.86 -16.85 3.81
N ARG A 382 -7.66 -17.99 4.49
CA ARG A 382 -6.96 -18.09 5.77
C ARG A 382 -5.92 -19.20 5.71
N PHE A 383 -4.76 -18.96 6.32
CA PHE A 383 -3.68 -19.93 6.46
C PHE A 383 -3.13 -19.93 7.88
N ASP A 384 -2.88 -21.11 8.45
CA ASP A 384 -2.20 -21.29 9.74
C ASP A 384 -0.76 -21.79 9.53
N ILE A 385 0.19 -21.18 10.24
CA ILE A 385 1.63 -21.40 10.12
C ILE A 385 2.16 -22.21 11.32
N TYR A 386 2.89 -23.27 11.01
CA TYR A 386 3.51 -24.20 11.95
C TYR A 386 5.03 -24.00 11.95
N ASN A 387 5.50 -22.93 12.60
CA ASN A 387 6.93 -22.62 12.70
C ASN A 387 7.74 -23.82 13.22
N GLY A 388 8.87 -24.09 12.58
CA GLY A 388 9.72 -25.25 12.87
C GLY A 388 9.37 -26.52 12.08
N SER A 389 8.33 -26.49 11.24
CA SER A 389 8.02 -27.57 10.29
C SER A 389 8.82 -27.42 8.98
N THR A 390 8.90 -28.52 8.21
CA THR A 390 9.42 -28.49 6.83
C THR A 390 8.44 -27.75 5.92
N ALA A 391 8.91 -27.25 4.76
CA ALA A 391 8.07 -26.48 3.83
C ALA A 391 6.74 -27.18 3.49
N ALA A 392 6.75 -28.50 3.23
CA ALA A 392 5.55 -29.29 2.92
C ALA A 392 4.49 -29.33 4.03
N ASN A 393 4.88 -29.09 5.29
CA ASN A 393 3.99 -29.12 6.46
C ASN A 393 3.95 -27.76 7.18
N LEU A 394 4.54 -26.72 6.58
CA LEU A 394 4.72 -25.42 7.23
C LEU A 394 3.39 -24.69 7.38
N VAL A 395 2.49 -24.86 6.41
CA VAL A 395 1.25 -24.09 6.32
C VAL A 395 0.10 -25.01 5.94
N ALA A 396 -1.03 -24.83 6.62
CA ALA A 396 -2.34 -25.33 6.19
C ALA A 396 -3.24 -24.15 5.83
N GLY A 397 -4.14 -24.30 4.86
CA GLY A 397 -5.00 -23.19 4.48
C GLY A 397 -6.15 -23.52 3.55
N GLY A 398 -7.05 -22.55 3.38
CA GLY A 398 -8.23 -22.67 2.55
C GLY A 398 -9.08 -21.40 2.52
N VAL A 399 -10.12 -21.42 1.69
CA VAL A 399 -11.10 -20.35 1.59
C VAL A 399 -12.07 -20.42 2.76
N ILE A 400 -12.25 -19.32 3.49
CA ILE A 400 -13.23 -19.22 4.58
C ILE A 400 -14.50 -18.48 4.14
N ALA A 401 -14.41 -17.64 3.11
CA ALA A 401 -15.57 -16.99 2.49
C ALA A 401 -15.39 -16.80 0.98
N SER A 402 -16.48 -16.90 0.23
CA SER A 402 -16.60 -16.66 -1.21
C SER A 402 -17.68 -15.60 -1.41
N LEU A 403 -17.22 -14.34 -1.48
CA LEU A 403 -18.06 -13.14 -1.42
C LEU A 403 -18.29 -12.50 -2.81
N GLY A 404 -17.57 -12.99 -3.82
CA GLY A 404 -17.83 -12.73 -5.23
C GLY A 404 -18.65 -13.84 -5.89
N THR A 405 -18.57 -13.92 -7.21
CA THR A 405 -19.46 -14.78 -8.01
C THR A 405 -18.89 -16.14 -8.38
N ARG A 406 -17.70 -16.49 -7.88
CA ARG A 406 -16.97 -17.71 -8.24
C ARG A 406 -17.79 -19.00 -8.04
N ASP A 407 -18.52 -19.08 -6.94
CA ASP A 407 -19.36 -20.24 -6.61
C ASP A 407 -20.79 -20.13 -7.13
N ASP A 408 -21.15 -19.03 -7.79
CA ASP A 408 -22.47 -18.86 -8.37
C ASP A 408 -22.59 -19.69 -9.66
N ALA A 409 -23.79 -20.23 -9.90
CA ALA A 409 -24.10 -20.89 -11.16
C ALA A 409 -24.05 -19.95 -12.38
N THR A 410 -24.14 -18.63 -12.17
CA THR A 410 -24.08 -17.62 -13.22
C THR A 410 -23.27 -16.43 -12.74
N HIS A 411 -22.16 -16.15 -13.42
CA HIS A 411 -21.27 -15.04 -13.11
C HIS A 411 -21.84 -13.70 -13.60
N THR A 412 -22.60 -13.03 -12.75
CA THR A 412 -23.20 -11.72 -13.08
C THR A 412 -22.20 -10.58 -12.83
N VAL A 413 -22.36 -9.48 -13.58
CA VAL A 413 -21.57 -8.26 -13.37
C VAL A 413 -21.72 -7.76 -11.93
N ALA A 414 -22.94 -7.80 -11.40
CA ALA A 414 -23.25 -7.36 -10.03
C ALA A 414 -22.43 -8.09 -8.96
N ALA A 415 -22.23 -9.40 -9.13
CA ALA A 415 -21.55 -10.25 -8.16
C ALA A 415 -20.03 -10.38 -8.41
N ALA A 416 -19.48 -9.80 -9.48
CA ALA A 416 -18.07 -9.88 -9.85
C ALA A 416 -17.13 -9.01 -8.98
N ARG A 417 -17.30 -9.10 -7.66
CA ARG A 417 -16.52 -8.39 -6.63
C ARG A 417 -15.10 -8.92 -6.59
N ARG A 418 -14.16 -8.00 -6.32
CA ARG A 418 -12.72 -8.24 -6.28
C ARG A 418 -12.11 -7.67 -5.01
N PHE A 419 -11.07 -8.30 -4.49
CA PHE A 419 -10.29 -7.78 -3.38
C PHE A 419 -8.87 -7.38 -3.81
N TYR A 420 -8.61 -6.08 -3.81
CA TYR A 420 -7.28 -5.51 -4.06
C TYR A 420 -6.54 -5.10 -2.78
N ASN A 421 -7.26 -4.92 -1.68
CA ASN A 421 -6.70 -4.42 -0.42
C ASN A 421 -6.60 -5.58 0.58
N PRO A 422 -5.62 -5.54 1.50
CA PRO A 422 -5.51 -6.56 2.56
C PRO A 422 -6.74 -6.57 3.46
N PRO A 423 -7.12 -7.74 4.01
CA PRO A 423 -8.03 -7.81 5.14
C PRO A 423 -7.44 -7.09 6.36
N ASP A 424 -8.28 -6.34 7.08
CA ASP A 424 -7.97 -5.72 8.36
C ASP A 424 -8.48 -6.61 9.49
N VAL A 425 -7.56 -7.21 10.22
CA VAL A 425 -7.86 -8.25 11.22
C VAL A 425 -7.68 -7.68 12.62
N ALA A 426 -8.71 -7.78 13.45
CA ALA A 426 -8.70 -7.30 14.84
C ALA A 426 -9.27 -8.34 15.81
N ALA A 427 -8.62 -8.51 16.96
CA ALA A 427 -9.15 -9.29 18.08
C ALA A 427 -10.33 -8.54 18.70
N VAL A 428 -11.49 -9.18 18.78
CA VAL A 428 -12.70 -8.57 19.33
C VAL A 428 -13.21 -9.39 20.51
N THR A 429 -13.46 -8.70 21.63
CA THR A 429 -14.06 -9.28 22.83
C THR A 429 -15.27 -8.48 23.24
N LYS A 430 -16.46 -9.09 23.15
CA LYS A 430 -17.71 -8.51 23.64
C LYS A 430 -18.20 -9.30 24.83
N ARG A 431 -18.60 -8.63 25.91
CA ARG A 431 -19.21 -9.30 27.07
C ARG A 431 -20.41 -10.14 26.61
N GLY A 432 -20.39 -11.44 26.92
CA GLY A 432 -21.46 -12.37 26.57
C GLY A 432 -21.31 -13.05 25.20
N THR A 433 -20.20 -12.82 24.48
CA THR A 433 -19.86 -13.52 23.23
C THR A 433 -18.47 -14.13 23.36
N ALA A 434 -18.23 -15.28 22.73
CA ALA A 434 -16.89 -15.84 22.62
C ALA A 434 -15.97 -14.86 21.87
N PRO A 435 -14.66 -14.80 22.19
CA PRO A 435 -13.72 -13.99 21.43
C PRO A 435 -13.67 -14.47 19.97
N TYR A 436 -13.48 -13.54 19.04
CA TYR A 436 -13.31 -13.83 17.62
C TYR A 436 -12.36 -12.82 16.99
N PHE A 437 -11.76 -13.19 15.86
CA PHE A 437 -11.14 -12.19 14.98
C PHE A 437 -12.19 -11.59 14.05
N ASN A 438 -12.30 -10.27 14.04
CA ASN A 438 -13.01 -9.53 13.03
C ASN A 438 -12.11 -9.35 11.82
N ILE A 439 -12.56 -9.79 10.65
CA ILE A 439 -11.86 -9.66 9.38
C ILE A 439 -12.64 -8.69 8.52
N ALA A 440 -12.21 -7.43 8.53
CA ALA A 440 -12.82 -6.36 7.76
C ALA A 440 -12.18 -6.27 6.37
N ILE A 441 -12.98 -6.30 5.31
CA ILE A 441 -12.49 -6.24 3.93
C ILE A 441 -13.53 -5.62 3.00
N GLY A 442 -13.08 -4.76 2.09
CA GLY A 442 -13.95 -4.09 1.12
C GLY A 442 -13.64 -4.48 -0.31
N SER A 443 -14.68 -4.70 -1.10
CA SER A 443 -14.54 -4.99 -2.53
C SER A 443 -14.42 -3.70 -3.37
N GLY A 444 -13.72 -3.81 -4.49
CA GLY A 444 -13.68 -2.73 -5.47
C GLY A 444 -12.79 -3.00 -6.67
N TYR A 445 -13.22 -2.59 -7.86
CA TYR A 445 -12.42 -2.76 -9.09
C TYR A 445 -11.37 -1.64 -9.25
N ARG A 446 -10.18 -1.82 -8.68
CA ARG A 446 -9.09 -0.83 -8.71
C ARG A 446 -8.51 -0.58 -10.10
N GLY A 447 -8.36 -1.62 -10.94
CA GLY A 447 -7.89 -1.51 -12.32
C GLY A 447 -8.83 -0.66 -13.21
N HIS A 448 -10.14 -0.72 -12.95
CA HIS A 448 -11.17 0.07 -13.63
C HIS A 448 -11.98 0.92 -12.64
N PRO A 449 -11.38 2.00 -12.07
CA PRO A 449 -12.04 2.81 -11.04
C PRO A 449 -13.31 3.51 -11.54
N LEU A 450 -13.38 3.78 -12.85
CA LEU A 450 -14.55 4.38 -13.51
C LEU A 450 -15.65 3.37 -13.82
N ASN A 451 -15.47 2.07 -13.55
CA ASN A 451 -16.55 1.10 -13.70
C ASN A 451 -17.77 1.53 -12.87
N GLY A 452 -18.92 1.69 -13.53
CA GLY A 452 -20.14 2.27 -12.97
C GLY A 452 -20.41 3.72 -13.37
N SER A 453 -19.47 4.44 -13.99
CA SER A 453 -19.72 5.77 -14.54
C SER A 453 -20.66 5.71 -15.74
N GLY A 454 -21.71 6.54 -15.77
CA GLY A 454 -22.58 6.71 -16.93
C GLY A 454 -23.53 5.55 -17.24
N CYS A 455 -23.66 4.56 -16.35
CA CYS A 455 -24.53 3.39 -16.54
C CYS A 455 -26.04 3.67 -16.51
N THR A 456 -26.46 4.92 -16.29
CA THR A 456 -27.88 5.29 -16.18
C THR A 456 -28.62 5.09 -17.51
N PRO A 457 -29.80 4.42 -17.54
CA PRO A 457 -30.60 3.95 -16.39
C PRO A 457 -30.33 2.49 -15.93
N ASN A 458 -29.45 1.74 -16.60
CA ASN A 458 -29.29 0.29 -16.47
C ASN A 458 -28.24 -0.15 -15.42
N CYS A 459 -27.94 0.69 -14.42
CA CYS A 459 -26.85 0.42 -13.49
C CYS A 459 -27.00 -0.85 -12.64
N SER A 460 -28.22 -1.32 -12.39
CA SER A 460 -28.47 -2.53 -11.59
C SER A 460 -27.94 -3.82 -12.23
N THR A 461 -27.75 -3.85 -13.55
CA THR A 461 -27.24 -5.01 -14.29
C THR A 461 -25.85 -4.79 -14.91
N MET A 462 -25.33 -3.56 -14.83
CA MET A 462 -24.11 -3.12 -15.53
C MET A 462 -22.98 -2.70 -14.59
N THR A 463 -23.21 -2.71 -13.29
CA THR A 463 -22.22 -2.28 -12.30
C THR A 463 -21.94 -3.38 -11.31
N ILE A 464 -20.68 -3.49 -10.90
CA ILE A 464 -20.31 -4.34 -9.78
C ILE A 464 -20.96 -3.76 -8.52
N GLN A 465 -21.68 -4.60 -7.79
CA GLN A 465 -22.40 -4.23 -6.59
C GLN A 465 -21.48 -4.40 -5.38
N ASP A 466 -20.49 -3.51 -5.27
CA ASP A 466 -19.45 -3.57 -4.25
C ASP A 466 -20.01 -3.47 -2.81
N SER A 467 -19.30 -4.11 -1.88
CA SER A 467 -19.72 -4.21 -0.48
C SER A 467 -18.50 -4.20 0.45
N PHE A 468 -18.73 -3.75 1.68
CA PHE A 468 -17.79 -3.88 2.78
C PHE A 468 -18.25 -5.00 3.71
N TYR A 469 -17.33 -5.88 4.10
CA TYR A 469 -17.60 -7.06 4.90
C TYR A 469 -16.83 -6.98 6.21
N ALA A 470 -17.42 -7.54 7.27
CA ALA A 470 -16.78 -7.81 8.54
C ALA A 470 -17.10 -9.25 8.94
N ILE A 471 -16.23 -10.17 8.53
CA ILE A 471 -16.38 -11.61 8.75
C ILE A 471 -15.82 -11.97 10.13
N ARG A 472 -16.48 -12.88 10.84
CA ARG A 472 -16.06 -13.35 12.16
C ARG A 472 -15.39 -14.71 12.06
N ASP A 473 -14.12 -14.76 12.43
CA ASP A 473 -13.39 -16.01 12.65
C ASP A 473 -13.45 -16.39 14.13
N TYR A 474 -14.24 -17.43 14.43
CA TYR A 474 -14.47 -17.95 15.78
C TYR A 474 -13.36 -18.87 16.29
N HIS A 475 -12.29 -19.06 15.52
CA HIS A 475 -11.10 -19.83 15.91
C HIS A 475 -9.87 -18.91 16.05
N PRO A 476 -9.92 -17.86 16.90
CA PRO A 476 -8.84 -16.88 16.98
C PRO A 476 -7.51 -17.46 17.51
N PHE A 477 -7.55 -18.57 18.24
CA PHE A 477 -6.35 -19.17 18.86
C PHE A 477 -6.06 -20.60 18.40
N ASP A 478 -6.93 -21.21 17.57
CA ASP A 478 -6.75 -22.58 17.10
C ASP A 478 -6.05 -22.59 15.74
N LYS A 479 -4.98 -23.38 15.59
CA LYS A 479 -4.38 -23.70 14.29
C LYS A 479 -5.11 -24.88 13.66
N LEU A 480 -5.69 -24.69 12.48
CA LEU A 480 -6.43 -25.71 11.74
C LEU A 480 -5.49 -26.55 10.89
N ALA A 481 -5.66 -27.87 10.93
CA ALA A 481 -4.97 -28.76 10.01
C ALA A 481 -5.59 -28.67 8.61
N GLN A 482 -4.89 -29.14 7.59
CA GLN A 482 -5.40 -29.09 6.21
C GLN A 482 -6.73 -29.86 6.05
N ALA A 483 -6.92 -30.95 6.82
CA ALA A 483 -8.18 -31.70 6.82
C ALA A 483 -9.36 -30.85 7.33
N ASP A 484 -9.14 -29.96 8.30
CA ASP A 484 -10.17 -29.07 8.83
C ASP A 484 -10.57 -28.03 7.78
N TYR A 485 -9.60 -27.45 7.07
CA TYR A 485 -9.86 -26.55 5.94
C TYR A 485 -10.62 -27.23 4.82
N ASN A 486 -10.27 -28.47 4.48
CA ASN A 486 -10.98 -29.23 3.45
C ASN A 486 -12.43 -29.53 3.83
N ALA A 487 -12.74 -29.59 5.13
CA ALA A 487 -14.09 -29.82 5.66
C ALA A 487 -14.86 -28.53 5.99
N LEU A 488 -14.25 -27.36 5.82
CA LEU A 488 -14.83 -26.09 6.21
C LEU A 488 -16.04 -25.74 5.33
N LEU A 489 -17.13 -25.31 5.97
CA LEU A 489 -18.24 -24.69 5.25
C LEU A 489 -17.85 -23.26 4.87
N ILE A 490 -17.69 -23.02 3.57
CA ILE A 490 -17.38 -21.70 3.02
C ILE A 490 -18.59 -20.78 3.22
N THR A 491 -18.35 -19.58 3.76
CA THR A 491 -19.37 -18.53 3.85
C THR A 491 -19.60 -17.89 2.49
N HIS A 492 -20.85 -17.74 2.06
CA HIS A 492 -21.23 -17.07 0.82
C HIS A 492 -21.86 -15.70 1.08
N ASP A 493 -21.78 -14.77 0.11
CA ASP A 493 -22.45 -13.45 0.22
C ASP A 493 -23.96 -13.57 0.43
N SER A 494 -24.57 -14.66 -0.05
CA SER A 494 -26.00 -14.95 0.04
C SER A 494 -26.44 -15.58 1.37
N ASP A 495 -25.49 -15.94 2.26
CA ASP A 495 -25.82 -16.59 3.52
C ASP A 495 -26.66 -15.69 4.42
N ALA A 496 -27.82 -16.20 4.85
CA ALA A 496 -28.72 -15.47 5.75
C ALA A 496 -28.08 -15.13 7.11
N ASN A 497 -27.03 -15.87 7.51
CA ASN A 497 -26.28 -15.64 8.74
C ASN A 497 -25.14 -14.60 8.58
N LEU A 498 -24.89 -14.11 7.36
CA LEU A 498 -24.09 -12.92 7.09
C LEU A 498 -25.03 -11.71 6.99
N ILE A 499 -25.14 -10.96 8.08
CA ILE A 499 -26.23 -10.00 8.23
C ILE A 499 -26.00 -8.75 7.37
N ASP A 500 -26.95 -8.46 6.48
CA ASP A 500 -26.95 -7.22 5.72
C ASP A 500 -27.39 -6.04 6.60
N ILE A 501 -26.45 -5.15 6.90
CA ILE A 501 -26.66 -3.95 7.72
C ILE A 501 -26.90 -2.70 6.87
N THR A 502 -27.25 -2.83 5.60
CA THR A 502 -27.45 -1.69 4.68
C THR A 502 -28.75 -0.96 4.95
N ILE A 503 -29.84 -1.69 5.22
CA ILE A 503 -31.18 -1.14 5.43
C ILE A 503 -31.55 -1.17 6.91
N PHE A 504 -32.16 -0.08 7.38
CA PHE A 504 -32.51 0.15 8.78
C PHE A 504 -34.01 0.15 8.97
N THR A 505 -34.48 -0.51 10.04
CA THR A 505 -35.81 -0.29 10.57
C THR A 505 -35.69 0.66 11.77
N ASN A 506 -36.48 1.73 11.81
CA ASN A 506 -36.51 2.69 12.93
C ASN A 506 -35.13 3.27 13.35
N ASN A 507 -34.25 3.58 12.38
CA ASN A 507 -32.90 4.13 12.62
C ASN A 507 -31.94 3.22 13.44
N ALA A 508 -32.20 1.91 13.52
CA ALA A 508 -31.30 0.96 14.19
C ALA A 508 -30.87 -0.17 13.23
N PRO A 509 -29.60 -0.64 13.31
CA PRO A 509 -29.16 -1.77 12.49
C PRO A 509 -29.93 -3.02 12.89
N PRO A 510 -30.10 -3.98 11.96
CA PRO A 510 -30.59 -5.29 12.35
C PRO A 510 -29.67 -5.86 13.44
N PRO A 511 -30.23 -6.52 14.47
CA PRO A 511 -29.41 -7.12 15.51
C PRO A 511 -28.49 -8.18 14.88
N ILE A 512 -27.22 -8.20 15.30
CA ILE A 512 -26.26 -9.22 14.86
C ILE A 512 -26.21 -10.33 15.92
N PRO A 513 -26.70 -11.55 15.62
CA PRO A 513 -26.63 -12.67 16.56
C PRO A 513 -25.18 -12.99 16.98
N ALA A 514 -25.03 -13.62 18.15
CA ALA A 514 -23.73 -14.01 18.67
C ALA A 514 -22.99 -15.02 17.78
N GLY A 515 -23.73 -15.89 17.08
CA GLY A 515 -23.20 -16.87 16.12
C GLY A 515 -23.29 -16.44 14.65
N ALA A 516 -23.53 -15.15 14.38
CA ALA A 516 -23.55 -14.64 13.01
C ALA A 516 -22.18 -14.82 12.34
N LEU A 517 -22.15 -15.07 11.03
CA LEU A 517 -20.90 -15.13 10.27
C LEU A 517 -20.21 -13.76 10.18
N GLY A 518 -20.95 -12.70 10.49
CA GLY A 518 -20.47 -11.33 10.44
C GLY A 518 -21.58 -10.38 10.01
N TRP A 519 -21.19 -9.27 9.41
CA TRP A 519 -22.10 -8.35 8.74
C TRP A 519 -21.52 -7.86 7.41
N LYS A 520 -22.41 -7.41 6.52
CA LYS A 520 -22.06 -6.76 5.26
C LYS A 520 -22.79 -5.43 5.11
N LEU A 521 -22.11 -4.45 4.53
CA LEU A 521 -22.62 -3.14 4.16
C LEU A 521 -22.48 -2.98 2.65
N ARG A 522 -23.61 -2.95 1.95
CA ARG A 522 -23.65 -2.64 0.52
C ARG A 522 -23.28 -1.17 0.31
N LEU A 523 -22.59 -0.89 -0.78
CA LEU A 523 -22.18 0.46 -1.17
C LEU A 523 -23.16 1.08 -2.18
N ASP A 524 -24.46 0.79 -2.04
CA ASP A 524 -25.51 1.46 -2.79
C ASP A 524 -25.86 2.83 -2.18
N GLN A 525 -26.41 3.71 -3.01
CA GLN A 525 -26.87 5.03 -2.60
C GLN A 525 -28.29 4.96 -2.01
N PRO A 526 -28.73 6.00 -1.27
CA PRO A 526 -30.11 6.10 -0.81
C PRO A 526 -31.12 5.78 -1.92
N GLY A 527 -32.11 4.94 -1.61
CA GLY A 527 -33.06 4.42 -2.60
C GLY A 527 -32.59 3.16 -3.35
N GLY A 528 -31.45 2.58 -2.98
CA GLY A 528 -30.95 1.31 -3.53
C GLY A 528 -30.24 1.45 -4.88
N SER A 529 -29.72 2.64 -5.19
CA SER A 529 -29.10 2.92 -6.49
C SER A 529 -27.62 2.54 -6.51
N TRP A 530 -27.24 1.70 -7.48
CA TRP A 530 -25.85 1.31 -7.69
C TRP A 530 -25.17 2.28 -8.66
N VAL A 531 -24.19 3.03 -8.19
CA VAL A 531 -23.43 4.02 -8.99
C VAL A 531 -21.93 3.72 -9.00
N GLY A 532 -21.55 2.50 -8.62
CA GLY A 532 -20.16 2.04 -8.58
C GLY A 532 -19.32 2.62 -7.43
N GLU A 533 -19.91 2.91 -6.26
CA GLU A 533 -19.11 3.20 -5.06
C GLU A 533 -18.34 1.94 -4.64
N LYS A 534 -17.03 2.09 -4.38
CA LYS A 534 -16.13 0.95 -4.16
C LYS A 534 -15.01 1.26 -3.17
N VAL A 535 -14.43 0.23 -2.56
CA VAL A 535 -13.33 0.36 -1.59
C VAL A 535 -11.99 0.22 -2.30
N LEU A 536 -11.19 1.29 -2.30
CA LEU A 536 -9.90 1.34 -3.01
C LEU A 536 -8.68 1.47 -2.08
N ALA A 537 -8.90 1.39 -0.76
CA ALA A 537 -7.87 1.43 0.26
C ALA A 537 -8.19 0.44 1.39
N ALA A 538 -7.17 -0.04 2.08
CA ALA A 538 -7.32 -0.88 3.27
C ALA A 538 -8.09 -0.15 4.38
N SER A 539 -8.90 -0.89 5.13
CA SER A 539 -9.55 -0.40 6.35
C SER A 539 -8.60 -0.44 7.54
N SER A 540 -8.99 0.21 8.63
CA SER A 540 -8.29 0.13 9.91
C SER A 540 -9.30 -0.03 11.05
N THR A 541 -9.08 -1.04 11.87
CA THR A 541 -9.91 -1.32 13.04
C THR A 541 -9.12 -0.99 14.29
N PHE A 542 -9.67 -0.08 15.10
CA PHE A 542 -9.09 0.32 16.37
C PHE A 542 -10.19 0.72 17.35
N ASN A 543 -10.03 0.32 18.62
CA ASN A 543 -10.97 0.66 19.70
C ASN A 543 -12.43 0.31 19.36
N ASP A 544 -12.65 -0.90 18.81
CA ASP A 544 -13.95 -1.41 18.35
C ASP A 544 -14.60 -0.60 17.20
N GLN A 545 -13.83 0.23 16.49
CA GLN A 545 -14.27 1.04 15.35
C GLN A 545 -13.53 0.63 14.08
N VAL A 546 -14.27 0.41 13.01
CA VAL A 546 -13.76 0.16 11.66
C VAL A 546 -13.82 1.46 10.87
N LEU A 547 -12.66 1.91 10.38
CA LEU A 547 -12.49 3.09 9.54
C LEU A 547 -12.11 2.66 8.13
N PHE A 548 -12.83 3.13 7.12
CA PHE A 548 -12.49 2.86 5.73
C PHE A 548 -12.96 3.98 4.79
N THR A 549 -12.37 4.05 3.60
CA THR A 549 -12.75 5.05 2.60
C THR A 549 -13.23 4.40 1.31
N THR A 550 -14.22 5.01 0.68
CA THR A 550 -14.74 4.59 -0.62
C THR A 550 -14.55 5.69 -1.66
N TYR A 551 -14.56 5.28 -2.93
CA TYR A 551 -14.57 6.15 -4.10
C TYR A 551 -15.82 5.86 -4.93
N THR A 552 -16.54 6.91 -5.31
CA THR A 552 -17.65 6.84 -6.25
C THR A 552 -17.26 7.60 -7.53
N PRO A 553 -17.21 6.94 -8.70
CA PRO A 553 -16.96 7.63 -9.95
C PRO A 553 -18.12 8.60 -10.25
N ASN A 554 -17.82 9.79 -10.78
CA ASN A 554 -18.87 10.69 -11.27
C ASN A 554 -19.02 10.60 -12.80
N ALA A 555 -20.19 10.99 -13.30
CA ALA A 555 -20.53 10.92 -14.71
C ALA A 555 -20.05 12.14 -15.52
N SER A 556 -19.31 13.08 -14.90
CA SER A 556 -18.78 14.25 -15.60
C SER A 556 -17.52 13.87 -16.35
N VAL A 557 -17.69 13.14 -17.45
CA VAL A 557 -16.67 12.91 -18.45
C VAL A 557 -16.28 14.26 -19.06
N SER A 558 -15.14 14.79 -18.64
CA SER A 558 -14.46 15.77 -19.47
C SER A 558 -14.02 15.08 -20.76
N SER A 559 -14.20 15.73 -21.91
CA SER A 559 -13.71 15.25 -23.19
C SER A 559 -12.18 15.32 -23.32
N ASP A 560 -11.51 15.92 -22.33
CA ASP A 560 -10.06 16.01 -22.26
C ASP A 560 -9.48 14.79 -21.51
N PRO A 561 -8.76 13.87 -22.18
CA PRO A 561 -8.13 12.71 -21.54
C PRO A 561 -7.07 13.10 -20.50
N CYS A 562 -6.59 14.35 -20.48
CA CYS A 562 -5.64 14.88 -19.51
C CYS A 562 -6.31 15.37 -18.20
N THR A 563 -7.65 15.39 -18.14
CA THR A 563 -8.38 15.73 -16.92
C THR A 563 -8.83 14.46 -16.20
N ALA A 564 -8.36 14.27 -14.96
CA ALA A 564 -8.73 13.13 -14.14
C ALA A 564 -10.27 13.09 -13.96
N GLY A 565 -10.87 11.93 -14.23
CA GLY A 565 -12.29 11.69 -13.97
C GLY A 565 -12.60 12.01 -12.51
N ALA A 566 -13.46 13.01 -12.30
CA ALA A 566 -13.80 13.43 -10.96
C ALA A 566 -14.61 12.31 -10.25
N GLY A 567 -14.48 12.23 -8.94
CA GLY A 567 -15.18 11.23 -8.14
C GLY A 567 -15.24 11.67 -6.70
N ASN A 568 -16.28 11.22 -6.00
CA ASN A 568 -16.53 11.59 -4.63
C ASN A 568 -15.95 10.53 -3.70
N ASN A 569 -15.25 10.94 -2.65
CA ASN A 569 -14.80 10.03 -1.62
C ASN A 569 -15.66 10.13 -0.38
N ARG A 570 -15.91 9.00 0.28
CA ARG A 570 -16.52 8.96 1.62
C ARG A 570 -15.56 8.35 2.62
N LEU A 571 -15.59 8.85 3.84
CA LEU A 571 -15.01 8.18 5.01
C LEU A 571 -16.14 7.53 5.78
N TYR A 572 -16.01 6.24 6.08
CA TYR A 572 -16.89 5.50 6.97
C TYR A 572 -16.22 5.30 8.33
N ALA A 573 -17.01 5.42 9.40
CA ALA A 573 -16.61 5.08 10.76
C ALA A 573 -17.76 4.34 11.44
N VAL A 574 -17.57 3.03 11.62
CA VAL A 574 -18.64 2.13 12.07
C VAL A 574 -18.17 1.19 13.18
N SER A 575 -19.09 0.79 14.04
CA SER A 575 -18.84 -0.18 15.12
C SER A 575 -18.50 -1.55 14.53
N VAL A 576 -17.47 -2.20 15.06
CA VAL A 576 -17.09 -3.56 14.64
C VAL A 576 -18.18 -4.59 14.92
N PHE A 577 -19.08 -4.30 15.88
CA PHE A 577 -20.07 -5.28 16.34
C PHE A 577 -21.30 -5.39 15.43
N ASP A 578 -21.77 -4.26 14.92
CA ASP A 578 -23.08 -4.11 14.24
C ASP A 578 -23.09 -3.00 13.17
N GLY A 579 -21.94 -2.39 12.91
CA GLY A 579 -21.80 -1.29 11.99
C GLY A 579 -22.48 0.00 12.44
N SER A 580 -22.94 0.16 13.68
CA SER A 580 -23.54 1.43 14.13
C SER A 580 -22.57 2.61 13.95
N PRO A 581 -23.03 3.85 13.71
CA PRO A 581 -22.15 5.01 13.66
C PRO A 581 -21.45 5.20 15.02
N VAL A 582 -20.14 5.50 15.00
CA VAL A 582 -19.31 5.63 16.22
C VAL A 582 -19.06 7.08 16.63
N ALA A 583 -19.33 8.02 15.72
CA ALA A 583 -19.19 9.45 15.94
C ALA A 583 -20.24 10.21 15.13
N ASN A 584 -20.56 11.43 15.56
CA ASN A 584 -21.47 12.32 14.84
C ASN A 584 -20.67 13.04 13.76
N LEU A 585 -20.54 12.40 12.61
CA LEU A 585 -19.73 12.90 11.50
C LEU A 585 -20.48 13.97 10.69
N ASN A 586 -21.80 14.12 10.87
CA ASN A 586 -22.63 15.08 10.12
C ASN A 586 -22.95 16.38 10.90
N ASN A 587 -22.45 16.56 12.12
CA ASN A 587 -22.70 17.70 13.02
C ASN A 587 -24.19 17.94 13.38
N GLN A 588 -25.03 16.90 13.44
CA GLN A 588 -26.40 17.01 13.96
C GLN A 588 -26.47 16.85 15.49
N ASN A 589 -27.66 16.95 16.10
CA ASN A 589 -27.79 16.88 17.57
C ASN A 589 -27.90 15.43 18.11
N ASN A 590 -28.02 14.42 17.24
CA ASN A 590 -28.17 13.01 17.59
C ASN A 590 -27.41 12.11 16.60
N LEU A 591 -26.81 11.03 17.10
CA LEU A 591 -26.25 9.98 16.24
C LEU A 591 -27.39 9.33 15.44
N SER A 592 -27.23 9.33 14.13
CA SER A 592 -28.15 8.73 13.17
C SER A 592 -27.37 7.91 12.16
N ILE A 593 -28.04 7.08 11.37
CA ILE A 593 -27.31 6.21 10.44
C ILE A 593 -26.58 6.95 9.32
N THR A 594 -27.02 8.16 9.00
CA THR A 594 -26.32 9.05 8.06
C THR A 594 -24.96 9.48 8.60
N ASP A 595 -24.69 9.28 9.90
CA ASP A 595 -23.39 9.52 10.54
C ASP A 595 -22.38 8.40 10.32
N ARG A 596 -22.77 7.27 9.70
CA ARG A 596 -21.82 6.22 9.35
C ARG A 596 -20.73 6.72 8.43
N SER A 597 -21.02 7.73 7.62
CA SER A 597 -20.08 8.29 6.68
C SER A 597 -20.19 9.79 6.50
N THR A 598 -19.11 10.39 6.01
CA THR A 598 -19.08 11.77 5.54
C THR A 598 -18.37 11.85 4.20
N THR A 599 -18.84 12.74 3.33
CA THR A 599 -18.14 13.07 2.08
C THR A 599 -16.88 13.87 2.39
N LEU A 600 -15.76 13.50 1.77
CA LEU A 600 -14.49 14.22 1.90
C LEU A 600 -14.43 15.38 0.91
N ALA A 601 -13.84 16.50 1.33
CA ALA A 601 -13.69 17.70 0.50
C ALA A 601 -12.67 17.54 -0.65
N GLN A 602 -11.78 16.56 -0.56
CA GLN A 602 -10.80 16.25 -1.60
C GLN A 602 -11.35 15.14 -2.51
N GLY A 603 -11.53 15.46 -3.79
CA GLY A 603 -11.81 14.46 -4.84
C GLY A 603 -10.54 13.70 -5.24
N GLY A 604 -10.70 12.55 -5.91
CA GLY A 604 -9.58 11.72 -6.37
C GLY A 604 -9.20 10.57 -5.42
N LYS A 605 -8.49 9.55 -5.92
CA LYS A 605 -8.23 8.31 -5.15
C LYS A 605 -7.40 8.60 -3.89
N ARG A 606 -7.88 8.19 -2.72
CA ARG A 606 -7.12 8.28 -1.46
C ARG A 606 -6.54 6.91 -1.12
N GLN A 607 -5.22 6.85 -0.86
CA GLN A 607 -4.51 5.59 -0.62
C GLN A 607 -4.57 5.09 0.84
N SER A 608 -5.07 5.89 1.79
CA SER A 608 -5.18 5.46 3.20
C SER A 608 -6.20 6.28 4.00
N ALA A 609 -6.85 5.65 5.00
CA ALA A 609 -7.54 6.35 6.09
C ALA A 609 -6.51 6.96 7.06
N PRO A 610 -6.78 8.11 7.72
CA PRO A 610 -5.83 8.63 8.70
C PRO A 610 -5.89 7.75 9.96
N ALA A 611 -4.98 6.78 10.08
CA ALA A 611 -4.67 6.16 11.36
C ALA A 611 -3.45 6.90 11.95
N GLN A 612 -3.60 7.46 13.16
CA GLN A 612 -2.41 7.81 13.94
C GLN A 612 -1.64 6.52 14.21
N PRO A 613 -0.32 6.46 13.98
CA PRO A 613 0.47 5.28 14.26
C PRO A 613 0.61 5.13 15.78
N ALA A 614 -0.28 4.34 16.40
CA ALA A 614 0.04 3.69 17.66
C ALA A 614 0.65 2.33 17.32
N ALA A 615 1.84 2.06 17.87
CA ALA A 615 2.59 0.83 17.68
C ALA A 615 1.67 -0.40 17.78
N ARG A 616 1.66 -1.22 16.72
CA ARG A 616 1.07 -2.56 16.75
C ARG A 616 1.91 -3.43 17.67
N SER A 617 1.50 -3.55 18.93
CA SER A 617 1.90 -4.65 19.81
C SER A 617 0.67 -5.07 20.60
N LEU A 618 0.12 -6.23 20.26
CA LEU A 618 -1.05 -6.79 20.91
C LEU A 618 -0.60 -7.50 22.20
N HIS A 619 -0.37 -6.75 23.28
CA HIS A 619 -0.06 -7.34 24.58
C HIS A 619 -1.34 -7.79 25.29
N VAL A 620 -1.61 -9.10 25.30
CA VAL A 620 -2.69 -9.71 26.10
C VAL A 620 -2.20 -9.90 27.53
N GLY A 621 -2.54 -8.97 28.42
CA GLY A 621 -2.23 -9.06 29.85
C GLY A 621 -3.05 -10.14 30.57
N ARG A 622 -2.42 -11.26 30.93
CA ARG A 622 -2.99 -12.28 31.82
C ARG A 622 -2.88 -11.82 33.28
N ARG A 623 -4.02 -11.64 33.98
CA ARG A 623 -4.05 -11.52 35.45
C ARG A 623 -3.84 -12.91 36.06
N GLY A 624 -2.72 -13.09 36.76
CA GLY A 624 -2.43 -14.25 37.60
C GLY A 624 -1.60 -13.82 38.80
N SER A 625 -2.11 -14.08 39.99
CA SER A 625 -1.59 -13.72 41.30
C SER A 625 -0.36 -14.55 41.72
N GLY A 626 0.68 -13.87 42.25
CA GLY A 626 1.56 -14.40 43.31
C GLY A 626 3.05 -14.56 42.97
N GLY A 627 3.91 -13.80 43.68
CA GLY A 627 5.34 -14.12 43.89
C GLY A 627 6.36 -13.15 43.30
N LEU A 628 6.89 -12.23 44.11
CA LEU A 628 8.07 -11.36 43.83
C LEU A 628 9.39 -12.15 43.99
N PRO A 629 10.50 -11.78 43.30
CA PRO A 629 11.37 -10.69 43.79
C PRO A 629 11.93 -9.69 42.75
N GLN A 630 11.92 -8.43 43.18
CA GLN A 630 12.78 -7.27 42.92
C GLN A 630 13.60 -7.14 41.62
N PHE A 631 13.26 -6.13 40.82
CA PHE A 631 14.22 -5.22 40.17
C PHE A 631 13.76 -3.76 40.35
N GLN A 632 14.70 -2.88 40.68
CA GLN A 632 14.49 -1.49 41.09
C GLN A 632 13.97 -0.59 39.95
N GLN A 633 12.92 0.20 40.23
CA GLN A 633 12.53 1.38 39.45
C GLN A 633 12.97 2.67 40.16
N PRO A 634 13.47 3.70 39.46
CA PRO A 634 13.57 5.07 39.97
C PRO A 634 12.24 5.84 39.79
N PRO A 635 12.04 6.97 40.51
CA PRO A 635 10.78 7.32 41.15
C PRO A 635 9.75 8.05 40.26
N GLN A 636 8.47 7.82 40.58
CA GLN A 636 7.32 8.58 40.09
C GLN A 636 7.23 9.95 40.76
N ASP A 637 7.16 11.01 39.96
CA ASP A 637 6.71 12.32 40.41
C ASP A 637 5.20 12.52 40.18
N ARG A 638 4.64 13.21 41.16
CA ARG A 638 3.24 13.27 41.58
C ARG A 638 2.51 14.40 40.82
N MET A 639 1.49 14.08 40.00
CA MET A 639 0.60 15.10 39.42
C MET A 639 -0.30 15.69 40.50
N GLU A 640 -0.03 16.93 40.91
CA GLU A 640 -0.96 17.77 41.65
C GLU A 640 -2.15 18.18 40.76
N ARG A 641 -3.36 18.02 41.33
CA ARG A 641 -4.59 18.61 40.82
C ARG A 641 -4.64 20.08 41.25
N THR A 642 -4.76 20.99 40.30
CA THR A 642 -5.32 22.33 40.56
C THR A 642 -6.41 22.64 39.54
N GLY A 643 -7.66 22.64 40.02
CA GLY A 643 -8.80 23.22 39.32
C GLY A 643 -8.79 24.74 39.44
N CYS A 644 -9.32 25.43 38.45
CA CYS A 644 -9.49 26.88 38.48
C CYS A 644 -10.98 27.23 38.39
N GLN A 645 -11.49 27.78 39.49
CA GLN A 645 -12.82 28.36 39.66
C GLN A 645 -12.88 29.75 39.04
N LEU A 646 -14.05 30.07 38.47
CA LEU A 646 -14.40 31.35 37.87
C LEU A 646 -14.79 32.34 38.97
N GLU A 647 -14.08 33.46 39.15
CA GLU A 647 -14.50 34.54 40.05
C GLU A 647 -14.80 35.84 39.28
N LEU A 648 -16.05 36.28 39.42
CA LEU A 648 -16.63 37.51 38.85
C LEU A 648 -16.31 38.71 39.75
N LYS A 649 -15.65 39.75 39.21
CA LYS A 649 -15.73 41.12 39.75
C LYS A 649 -16.07 42.14 38.66
N ARG A 650 -17.21 42.81 38.87
CA ARG A 650 -17.76 43.93 38.09
C ARG A 650 -17.23 45.27 38.58
N ARG A 651 -17.07 46.24 37.64
CA ARG A 651 -17.61 47.63 37.60
C ARG A 651 -16.63 48.60 36.88
N PRO A 652 -17.07 49.78 36.38
CA PRO A 652 -18.39 50.21 35.90
C PRO A 652 -18.36 50.92 34.51
N ALA A 653 -19.55 51.36 34.10
CA ALA A 653 -19.98 51.82 32.78
C ALA A 653 -19.56 53.24 32.33
N CYS A 654 -19.59 53.50 31.02
CA CYS A 654 -20.22 54.71 30.47
C CYS A 654 -20.74 54.56 29.01
N ARG A 655 -21.92 55.16 28.80
CA ARG A 655 -22.83 55.41 27.64
C ARG A 655 -22.16 55.74 26.27
N ARG A 656 -22.77 55.74 25.06
CA ARG A 656 -24.14 55.62 24.48
C ARG A 656 -24.03 55.49 22.93
N ASN A 657 -25.12 55.05 22.29
CA ASN A 657 -25.59 55.26 20.89
C ASN A 657 -25.15 54.33 19.72
N ARG A 658 -26.17 53.75 19.06
CA ARG A 658 -26.23 53.08 17.73
C ARG A 658 -26.45 54.15 16.60
N PRO A 659 -26.48 53.84 15.26
CA PRO A 659 -26.59 52.54 14.57
C PRO A 659 -25.77 52.30 13.27
N ALA A 660 -25.78 51.03 12.86
CA ALA A 660 -25.79 50.49 11.48
C ALA A 660 -24.50 50.34 10.63
N TRP A 661 -24.45 49.15 9.98
CA TRP A 661 -23.73 48.71 8.78
C TRP A 661 -22.47 47.82 8.90
N ARG A 662 -22.60 46.66 8.24
CA ARG A 662 -21.62 45.71 7.67
C ARG A 662 -20.91 44.68 8.57
N ALA A 663 -20.80 43.48 8.00
CA ALA A 663 -20.23 42.22 8.53
C ALA A 663 -18.80 42.35 9.08
N PRO A 664 -18.31 41.35 9.83
CA PRO A 664 -17.31 40.48 9.22
C PRO A 664 -17.24 39.01 9.70
N ARG A 665 -16.55 38.23 8.86
CA ARG A 665 -15.88 36.95 9.09
C ARG A 665 -15.13 36.88 10.44
N ARG A 666 -15.07 35.70 11.05
CA ARG A 666 -13.98 35.33 11.98
C ARG A 666 -13.36 34.01 11.55
N ALA A 667 -12.14 34.13 11.03
CA ALA A 667 -11.15 33.07 10.97
C ALA A 667 -10.43 33.00 12.33
N ILE A 668 -10.21 31.80 12.85
CA ILE A 668 -9.31 31.55 13.98
C ILE A 668 -7.95 31.22 13.39
N ARG A 669 -6.98 32.15 13.56
CA ARG A 669 -5.55 31.88 13.41
C ARG A 669 -5.05 31.38 14.76
N ILE A 670 -4.43 30.20 14.78
CA ILE A 670 -3.48 29.82 15.82
C ILE A 670 -2.10 30.01 15.20
N ALA A 671 -1.37 30.99 15.73
CA ALA A 671 0.06 31.14 15.51
C ALA A 671 0.74 30.48 16.70
N CYS A 672 1.56 29.46 16.47
CA CYS A 672 2.62 29.09 17.38
C CYS A 672 3.89 29.77 16.88
N GLY A 673 4.50 30.58 17.72
CA GLY A 673 5.78 31.24 17.47
C GLY A 673 6.77 30.86 18.55
N ALA A 674 8.03 30.75 18.10
CA ALA A 674 9.28 30.41 18.77
C ALA A 674 9.40 28.96 19.25
#